data_AF-A0A251NR49-F1
#
_entry.id   AF-A0A251NR49-F1
#
_cell.length_a   1.000
_cell.length_b   1.000
_cell.length_c   1.000
_cell.angle_alpha   90.00
_cell.angle_beta   90.00
_cell.angle_gamma   90.00
#
_symmetry.space_group_name_H-M   'P 1'
#
loop_
_entity.id
_entity.type
_entity.pdbx_description
1 polymer ?
#
loop_
_entity_poly.entity_id
_entity_poly.type
_entity_poly.pdbx_seq_one_letter_code
_entity_poly.pdbx_strand_id
1 'polypeptide(L)'
;MATCKSQSENQNITAYGILLFAGLIFILLIIYNCSDQVLATREKRQAKSREKAVQSVRETAQAREKWKSAKDIAKKHAVGLSSQFSRTFSRRKSTRHSDQLKGLGQAKPGTDAALPPMPPNEQSAGTSKGKKKDKSSLTQMIHAIEEDPNSHEGFNLEIGDKNIKKQTGKAPKGKQLHTQSQIFKYAYGQIEKEKALQEQNANLTFSGVIQMAGDTEISKRPPIEVAFKDLTLTLKGKNKHLMRCVTGKISPGRVSAVMGPSGAGKTTFLSALAGKIKGCTMSGMILVNGKMESIHSYKKIIGFVPQDDIVHGNLTVEENLWFSARCRLSADLPKPEKVLVVERVIESLGLQAVRDSLVGTVERRGISGGQRKRVNVGLEMVMEPSLLILDEPTSGLDSSSSNLLLRALRREALEGVNICMVVHQPSYTLFKMFDDLILLAKGGLTVYHGSVKKVEEYFATLGITVPERVNPPDYFIDILEGIVKPSTSSGVTYKQLPVRWMLHNGYPVPMDMLQSSDGMAASAGENSAHGGSTPNAGSDGQSFAGDFWQDVKCHVEVNKDALQHNFLKSSDLSERITPGVFQQYRYFLGRGGKQRLREARTQAVDFLILLIAGVCLGTLAKVSDETFGAIGYTYTVIAVSLLCKIAALRTFGLDKLHYWRESSSGMSSLAYFLSRDTIDLFNTIIKPLVYLSMFYFFNNPRSSVIDNFIVLLCLVYCVTGIAYALAIYLAPGPAQLWSVLLPVVLTLIANYNENKFVSRIADLCYTKWALEAFVIANAKRYSGVWLITRCGSLMKTGYDLNHWYRSLIFLIITGMVSRCIAYLLLVLFQKK
;
A
#
# COMPACT_ATOMS: atom_id res chain seq x y z
N MET A 1 -49.44 33.14 46.70
CA MET A 1 -49.82 32.36 45.50
C MET A 1 -49.13 33.00 44.29
N ALA A 2 -48.25 32.28 43.60
CA ALA A 2 -47.72 32.72 42.30
C ALA A 2 -48.51 32.01 41.20
N THR A 3 -49.04 32.77 40.24
CA THR A 3 -49.85 32.26 39.12
C THR A 3 -48.98 31.63 38.04
N CYS A 4 -48.46 30.43 38.30
CA CYS A 4 -47.85 29.61 37.26
C CYS A 4 -48.91 29.24 36.20
N LYS A 5 -48.76 29.76 34.97
CA LYS A 5 -49.54 29.27 33.81
C LYS A 5 -49.19 27.80 33.60
N SER A 6 -50.17 26.92 33.79
CA SER A 6 -49.97 25.49 34.00
C SER A 6 -49.44 24.67 32.81
N GLN A 7 -49.19 25.29 31.64
CA GLN A 7 -48.79 24.58 30.41
C GLN A 7 -47.71 25.27 29.54
N SER A 8 -47.23 26.48 29.89
CA SER A 8 -46.36 27.25 28.98
C SER A 8 -44.96 26.67 28.78
N GLU A 9 -44.37 26.01 29.79
CA GLU A 9 -43.08 25.35 29.61
C GLU A 9 -43.18 24.09 28.73
N ASN A 10 -44.24 23.29 28.91
CA ASN A 10 -44.45 22.06 28.14
C ASN A 10 -44.72 22.34 26.66
N GLN A 11 -45.49 23.39 26.32
CA GLN A 11 -45.73 23.78 24.92
C GLN A 11 -44.47 24.27 24.21
N ASN A 12 -43.56 24.97 24.91
CA ASN A 12 -42.30 25.39 24.32
C ASN A 12 -41.38 24.18 24.07
N ILE A 13 -41.29 23.24 25.01
CA ILE A 13 -40.44 22.04 24.87
C ILE A 13 -40.89 21.15 23.69
N THR A 14 -42.19 20.96 23.50
CA THR A 14 -42.70 20.20 22.33
C THR A 14 -42.45 20.92 21.01
N ALA A 15 -42.59 22.25 20.96
CA ALA A 15 -42.24 23.05 19.77
C ALA A 15 -40.74 22.97 19.42
N TYR A 16 -39.85 23.10 20.40
CA TYR A 16 -38.40 22.91 20.19
C TYR A 16 -38.06 21.48 19.76
N GLY A 17 -38.73 20.46 20.31
CA GLY A 17 -38.56 19.06 19.91
C GLY A 17 -38.94 18.81 18.44
N ILE A 18 -40.08 19.35 17.99
CA ILE A 18 -40.52 19.25 16.58
C ILE A 18 -39.55 19.98 15.65
N LEU A 19 -39.09 21.18 16.02
CA LEU A 19 -38.16 21.97 15.22
C LEU A 19 -36.78 21.28 15.11
N LEU A 20 -36.31 20.66 16.20
CA LEU A 20 -35.05 19.90 16.22
C LEU A 20 -35.18 18.57 15.45
N PHE A 21 -36.33 17.90 15.52
CA PHE A 21 -36.63 16.70 14.70
C PHE A 21 -36.67 17.01 13.20
N ALA A 22 -37.40 18.06 12.81
CA ALA A 22 -37.42 18.55 11.42
C ALA A 22 -36.00 18.95 10.96
N GLY A 23 -35.24 19.63 11.82
CA GLY A 23 -33.82 19.95 11.57
C GLY A 23 -32.94 18.72 11.37
N LEU A 24 -33.07 17.69 12.22
CA LEU A 24 -32.30 16.44 12.09
C LEU A 24 -32.67 15.66 10.82
N ILE A 25 -33.96 15.56 10.47
CA ILE A 25 -34.41 14.93 9.22
C ILE A 25 -33.87 15.72 8.02
N PHE A 26 -33.95 17.04 8.04
CA PHE A 26 -33.44 17.90 6.98
C PHE A 26 -31.92 17.78 6.82
N ILE A 27 -31.17 17.73 7.92
CA ILE A 27 -29.72 17.47 7.93
C ILE A 27 -29.41 16.07 7.38
N LEU A 28 -30.16 15.03 7.74
CA LEU A 28 -29.96 13.68 7.21
C LEU A 28 -30.25 13.61 5.70
N LEU A 29 -31.29 14.27 5.22
CA LEU A 29 -31.63 14.37 3.79
C LEU A 29 -30.58 15.20 3.01
N ILE A 30 -30.06 16.28 3.59
CA ILE A 30 -28.94 17.04 3.02
C ILE A 30 -27.68 16.17 2.96
N ILE A 31 -27.31 15.48 4.04
CA ILE A 31 -26.14 14.59 4.05
C ILE A 31 -26.28 13.52 2.98
N TYR A 32 -27.47 12.92 2.84
CA TYR A 32 -27.75 11.93 1.79
C TYR A 32 -27.59 12.54 0.38
N ASN A 33 -28.37 13.56 0.03
CA ASN A 33 -28.40 14.12 -1.32
C ASN A 33 -27.11 14.88 -1.71
N CYS A 34 -26.47 15.57 -0.77
CA CYS A 34 -25.24 16.30 -1.03
C CYS A 34 -23.97 15.43 -0.94
N SER A 35 -24.02 14.21 -0.39
CA SER A 35 -22.83 13.34 -0.31
C SER A 35 -22.20 13.08 -1.68
N ASP A 36 -23.00 12.63 -2.65
CA ASP A 36 -22.58 12.38 -4.03
C ASP A 36 -22.14 13.65 -4.75
N GLN A 37 -22.85 14.77 -4.54
CA GLN A 37 -22.50 16.06 -5.13
C GLN A 37 -21.16 16.61 -4.59
N VAL A 38 -20.87 16.41 -3.30
CA VAL A 38 -19.60 16.77 -2.66
C VAL A 38 -18.46 15.88 -3.15
N LEU A 39 -18.70 14.58 -3.35
CA LEU A 39 -17.72 13.66 -3.94
C LEU A 39 -17.38 14.08 -5.37
N ALA A 40 -18.38 14.23 -6.25
CA ALA A 40 -18.19 14.65 -7.64
C ALA A 40 -17.50 16.03 -7.77
N THR A 41 -17.82 16.97 -6.88
CA THR A 41 -17.16 18.29 -6.84
C THR A 41 -15.70 18.20 -6.40
N ARG A 42 -15.37 17.29 -5.46
CA ARG A 42 -13.98 17.02 -5.06
C ARG A 42 -13.19 16.31 -6.15
N GLU A 43 -13.79 15.34 -6.84
CA GLU A 43 -13.18 14.62 -7.96
C GLU A 43 -12.84 15.60 -9.11
N LYS A 44 -13.78 16.49 -9.49
CA LYS A 44 -13.50 17.58 -10.46
C LYS A 44 -12.36 18.51 -10.03
N ARG A 45 -12.22 18.81 -8.73
CA ARG A 45 -11.09 19.61 -8.20
C ARG A 45 -9.77 18.82 -8.24
N GLN A 46 -9.80 17.51 -7.99
CA GLN A 46 -8.64 16.63 -8.06
C GLN A 46 -8.13 16.48 -9.50
N ALA A 47 -9.03 16.29 -10.48
CA ALA A 47 -8.70 16.29 -11.91
C ALA A 47 -7.99 17.60 -12.35
N LYS A 48 -8.55 18.77 -12.01
CA LYS A 48 -7.91 20.07 -12.30
C LYS A 48 -6.55 20.25 -11.60
N SER A 49 -6.39 19.71 -10.38
CA SER A 49 -5.10 19.73 -9.68
C SER A 49 -4.08 18.79 -10.32
N ARG A 50 -4.53 17.68 -10.92
CA ARG A 50 -3.69 16.74 -11.67
C ARG A 50 -3.23 17.37 -12.98
N GLU A 51 -4.14 17.95 -13.76
CA GLU A 51 -3.82 18.68 -15.01
C GLU A 51 -2.73 19.75 -14.80
N LYS A 52 -2.86 20.58 -13.74
CA LYS A 52 -1.83 21.57 -13.37
C LYS A 52 -0.49 20.95 -13.01
N ALA A 53 -0.49 19.83 -12.29
CA ALA A 53 0.73 19.14 -11.91
C ALA A 53 1.44 18.56 -13.15
N VAL A 54 0.69 18.01 -14.11
CA VAL A 54 1.22 17.52 -15.41
C VAL A 54 1.73 18.68 -16.26
N GLN A 55 1.04 19.82 -16.29
CA GLN A 55 1.52 21.05 -16.93
C GLN A 55 2.86 21.49 -16.35
N SER A 56 3.01 21.52 -15.01
CA SER A 56 4.29 21.86 -14.39
C SER A 56 5.42 20.87 -14.70
N VAL A 57 5.15 19.56 -14.76
CA VAL A 57 6.15 18.57 -15.22
C VAL A 57 6.55 18.85 -16.67
N ARG A 58 5.56 19.09 -17.53
CA ARG A 58 5.82 19.31 -18.95
C ARG A 58 6.64 20.58 -19.17
N GLU A 59 6.35 21.66 -18.43
CA GLU A 59 7.15 22.88 -18.47
C GLU A 59 8.60 22.64 -18.01
N THR A 60 8.81 21.90 -16.92
CA THR A 60 10.18 21.57 -16.45
C THR A 60 10.92 20.62 -17.39
N ALA A 61 10.25 19.62 -17.98
CA ALA A 61 10.81 18.72 -18.98
C ALA A 61 11.22 19.49 -20.25
N GLN A 62 10.33 20.33 -20.80
CA GLN A 62 10.63 21.16 -21.97
C GLN A 62 11.74 22.18 -21.70
N ALA A 63 11.82 22.74 -20.49
CA ALA A 63 12.94 23.60 -20.08
C ALA A 63 14.26 22.83 -20.04
N ARG A 64 14.27 21.60 -19.49
CA ARG A 64 15.44 20.71 -19.45
C ARG A 64 15.89 20.26 -20.84
N GLU A 65 14.99 19.97 -21.77
CA GLU A 65 15.34 19.66 -23.16
C GLU A 65 15.93 20.85 -23.91
N LYS A 66 15.35 22.04 -23.74
CA LYS A 66 15.92 23.30 -24.26
C LYS A 66 17.31 23.56 -23.69
N TRP A 67 17.52 23.28 -22.41
CA TRP A 67 18.84 23.36 -21.78
C TRP A 67 19.84 22.33 -22.32
N LYS A 68 19.45 21.06 -22.47
CA LYS A 68 20.30 20.00 -23.06
C LYS A 68 20.70 20.35 -24.50
N SER A 69 19.73 20.71 -25.34
CA SER A 69 19.98 21.10 -26.72
C SER A 69 20.85 22.36 -26.83
N ALA A 70 20.62 23.38 -26.00
CA ALA A 70 21.51 24.54 -25.91
C ALA A 70 22.94 24.16 -25.47
N LYS A 71 23.09 23.27 -24.49
CA LYS A 71 24.38 22.74 -24.03
C LYS A 71 25.11 21.95 -25.12
N ASP A 72 24.40 21.12 -25.89
CA ASP A 72 24.98 20.37 -27.01
C ASP A 72 25.32 21.28 -28.20
N ILE A 73 24.53 22.32 -28.48
CA ILE A 73 24.85 23.35 -29.47
C ILE A 73 26.10 24.13 -29.02
N ALA A 74 26.18 24.55 -27.75
CA ALA A 74 27.36 25.22 -27.20
C ALA A 74 28.61 24.33 -27.25
N LYS A 75 28.49 23.04 -26.92
CA LYS A 75 29.58 22.06 -27.02
C LYS A 75 30.03 21.85 -28.47
N LYS A 76 29.08 21.74 -29.42
CA LYS A 76 29.38 21.68 -30.86
C LYS A 76 30.02 22.97 -31.38
N HIS A 77 29.60 24.14 -30.90
CA HIS A 77 30.23 25.42 -31.23
C HIS A 77 31.63 25.57 -30.63
N ALA A 78 31.89 25.08 -29.43
CA ALA A 78 33.23 25.08 -28.83
C ALA A 78 34.21 24.18 -29.62
N VAL A 79 33.77 22.98 -30.01
CA VAL A 79 34.54 22.08 -30.90
C VAL A 79 34.67 22.68 -32.32
N GLY A 80 33.64 23.36 -32.82
CA GLY A 80 33.67 24.11 -34.08
C GLY A 80 34.72 25.21 -34.05
N LEU A 81 34.73 26.05 -33.00
CA LEU A 81 35.73 27.10 -32.79
C LEU A 81 37.14 26.53 -32.71
N SER A 82 37.37 25.46 -31.94
CA SER A 82 38.70 24.85 -31.85
C SER A 82 39.19 24.37 -33.23
N SER A 83 38.31 23.82 -34.07
CA SER A 83 38.63 23.43 -35.45
C SER A 83 38.85 24.62 -36.41
N GLN A 84 38.17 25.75 -36.19
CA GLN A 84 38.37 26.98 -36.96
C GLN A 84 39.68 27.69 -36.58
N PHE A 85 40.01 27.80 -35.28
CA PHE A 85 41.30 28.33 -34.83
C PHE A 85 42.47 27.44 -35.28
N SER A 86 42.28 26.12 -35.36
CA SER A 86 43.27 25.19 -35.94
C SER A 86 43.49 25.40 -37.45
N ARG A 87 42.54 26.03 -38.17
CA ARG A 87 42.64 26.31 -39.60
C ARG A 87 43.10 27.73 -39.94
N THR A 88 42.97 28.70 -39.02
CA THR A 88 43.43 30.08 -39.25
C THR A 88 44.91 30.32 -38.91
N PHE A 89 45.59 29.38 -38.26
CA PHE A 89 47.03 29.47 -37.95
C PHE A 89 47.98 28.73 -38.92
N SER A 90 47.55 28.40 -40.14
CA SER A 90 48.39 27.66 -41.11
C SER A 90 48.41 28.25 -42.54
N ARG A 91 48.95 29.47 -42.72
CA ARG A 91 49.65 29.83 -43.98
C ARG A 91 50.47 31.14 -43.95
N ARG A 92 51.79 31.03 -43.72
CA ARG A 92 52.86 31.46 -44.65
C ARG A 92 54.24 31.47 -43.99
N LYS A 93 55.16 30.65 -44.51
CA LYS A 93 56.47 31.15 -44.95
C LYS A 93 56.91 30.32 -46.16
N SER A 94 57.36 31.00 -47.20
CA SER A 94 57.77 30.39 -48.47
C SER A 94 59.20 30.76 -48.79
N THR A 95 59.99 29.79 -49.24
CA THR A 95 61.23 30.02 -49.99
C THR A 95 61.35 28.96 -51.07
N ARG A 96 61.88 29.36 -52.23
CA ARG A 96 61.90 28.58 -53.50
C ARG A 96 63.27 27.94 -53.75
N HIS A 97 63.22 26.87 -54.56
CA HIS A 97 64.21 26.26 -55.48
C HIS A 97 64.28 24.74 -55.24
N SER A 98 64.36 23.85 -56.25
CA SER A 98 64.30 24.04 -57.72
C SER A 98 63.80 22.76 -58.45
N ASP A 99 63.53 22.92 -59.74
CA ASP A 99 62.90 22.02 -60.72
C ASP A 99 63.37 20.55 -60.86
N GLN A 100 62.40 19.71 -61.28
CA GLN A 100 62.47 18.55 -62.23
C GLN A 100 63.42 17.37 -61.89
N LEU A 101 63.10 16.08 -62.09
CA LEU A 101 62.23 15.40 -63.06
C LEU A 101 61.86 13.95 -62.57
N LYS A 102 60.82 13.33 -63.17
CA LYS A 102 60.44 11.88 -63.22
C LYS A 102 61.13 10.83 -62.29
N GLY A 103 60.29 10.10 -61.53
CA GLY A 103 60.16 8.63 -61.66
C GLY A 103 60.88 7.67 -60.69
N LEU A 104 60.09 6.74 -60.11
CA LEU A 104 60.45 5.48 -59.42
C LEU A 104 61.26 5.52 -58.10
N GLY A 105 61.00 4.51 -57.24
CA GLY A 105 61.96 4.03 -56.22
C GLY A 105 61.53 4.17 -54.75
N GLN A 106 61.63 3.07 -53.99
CA GLN A 106 61.44 3.02 -52.52
C GLN A 106 62.77 3.19 -51.78
N ALA A 107 62.78 3.80 -50.58
CA ALA A 107 63.31 3.22 -49.31
C ALA A 107 63.45 4.26 -48.15
N LYS A 108 63.54 3.76 -46.90
CA LYS A 108 63.81 4.46 -45.61
C LYS A 108 65.35 4.57 -45.36
N PRO A 109 65.95 4.97 -44.18
CA PRO A 109 65.42 5.39 -42.84
C PRO A 109 66.18 6.53 -42.06
N GLY A 110 65.64 6.98 -40.90
CA GLY A 110 66.30 7.52 -39.65
C GLY A 110 67.26 8.76 -39.69
N THR A 111 67.61 9.48 -38.61
CA THR A 111 67.09 9.68 -37.21
C THR A 111 67.74 10.95 -36.55
N ASP A 112 67.07 11.56 -35.55
CA ASP A 112 67.55 12.34 -34.37
C ASP A 112 68.25 13.75 -34.36
N ALA A 113 67.55 14.71 -33.72
CA ALA A 113 67.88 15.54 -32.51
C ALA A 113 68.73 16.88 -32.45
N ALA A 114 68.08 17.90 -31.83
CA ALA A 114 68.53 18.88 -30.77
C ALA A 114 69.27 20.25 -31.01
N LEU A 115 68.57 21.39 -30.68
CA LEU A 115 68.84 22.56 -29.74
C LEU A 115 70.25 23.27 -29.63
N PRO A 116 70.48 24.44 -28.92
CA PRO A 116 69.68 25.49 -28.18
C PRO A 116 70.10 27.01 -28.51
N PRO A 117 70.30 28.04 -27.60
CA PRO A 117 69.40 28.88 -26.72
C PRO A 117 69.45 30.48 -26.83
N MET A 118 68.81 31.17 -25.85
CA MET A 118 68.55 32.62 -25.45
C MET A 118 69.77 33.58 -25.12
N PRO A 119 69.71 34.93 -24.73
CA PRO A 119 68.90 35.60 -23.64
C PRO A 119 68.57 37.18 -23.77
N PRO A 120 68.54 38.13 -22.74
CA PRO A 120 67.32 38.95 -22.42
C PRO A 120 67.44 40.50 -22.04
N ASN A 121 66.29 41.14 -21.67
CA ASN A 121 66.06 42.38 -20.83
C ASN A 121 66.45 43.82 -21.33
N GLU A 122 66.02 44.99 -20.77
CA GLU A 122 64.78 45.49 -20.07
C GLU A 122 64.87 47.03 -19.72
N GLN A 123 63.78 47.85 -19.76
CA GLN A 123 63.62 49.19 -19.07
C GLN A 123 62.20 49.84 -19.18
N SER A 124 61.89 50.91 -18.41
CA SER A 124 60.57 51.61 -18.34
C SER A 124 60.71 53.08 -17.82
N ALA A 125 59.72 54.01 -17.70
CA ALA A 125 58.26 54.09 -17.93
C ALA A 125 57.75 55.57 -17.90
N GLY A 126 56.50 55.89 -18.29
CA GLY A 126 55.88 57.24 -18.06
C GLY A 126 54.50 57.55 -18.71
N THR A 127 53.43 57.64 -17.88
CA THR A 127 52.14 58.41 -17.98
C THR A 127 51.42 58.70 -19.34
N SER A 128 50.08 58.67 -19.51
CA SER A 128 48.94 58.25 -18.65
C SER A 128 47.61 58.10 -19.46
N LYS A 129 46.58 57.51 -18.81
CA LYS A 129 45.13 57.43 -19.20
C LYS A 129 44.72 56.64 -20.47
N GLY A 130 44.38 55.36 -20.25
CA GLY A 130 43.46 54.58 -21.09
C GLY A 130 42.77 53.48 -20.26
N LYS A 131 41.43 53.45 -20.20
CA LYS A 131 40.66 52.49 -19.36
C LYS A 131 40.75 51.06 -19.92
N LYS A 132 41.00 50.09 -19.03
CA LYS A 132 40.92 48.63 -19.27
C LYS A 132 40.12 47.96 -18.17
N LYS A 133 39.03 47.25 -18.50
CA LYS A 133 38.71 45.87 -18.10
C LYS A 133 37.25 45.54 -18.41
N ASP A 134 37.06 44.48 -19.20
CA ASP A 134 35.90 43.57 -19.15
C ASP A 134 36.38 42.16 -19.54
N LYS A 135 37.24 41.59 -18.70
CA LYS A 135 37.72 40.20 -18.79
C LYS A 135 37.63 39.45 -17.44
N SER A 136 37.12 40.08 -16.39
CA SER A 136 36.92 39.46 -15.07
C SER A 136 35.56 38.78 -14.92
N SER A 137 34.49 39.33 -15.52
CA SER A 137 33.12 38.84 -15.32
C SER A 137 32.89 37.41 -15.81
N LEU A 138 33.48 37.02 -16.93
CA LEU A 138 33.26 35.71 -17.55
C LEU A 138 33.96 34.57 -16.79
N THR A 139 35.17 34.83 -16.27
CA THR A 139 35.89 33.88 -15.40
C THR A 139 35.26 33.80 -14.01
N GLN A 140 34.73 34.91 -13.48
CA GLN A 140 33.96 34.92 -12.24
C GLN A 140 32.62 34.19 -12.38
N MET A 141 31.93 34.31 -13.52
CA MET A 141 30.73 33.50 -13.81
C MET A 141 31.03 32.00 -13.86
N ILE A 142 32.16 31.60 -14.46
CA ILE A 142 32.55 30.18 -14.53
C ILE A 142 32.85 29.64 -13.13
N HIS A 143 33.60 30.36 -12.29
CA HIS A 143 33.87 29.93 -10.91
C HIS A 143 32.61 29.91 -10.03
N ALA A 144 31.72 30.90 -10.15
CA ALA A 144 30.46 30.92 -9.39
C ALA A 144 29.52 29.74 -9.73
N ILE A 145 29.60 29.21 -10.96
CA ILE A 145 28.85 28.03 -11.41
C ILE A 145 29.49 26.72 -10.91
N GLU A 146 30.80 26.73 -10.63
CA GLU A 146 31.55 25.57 -10.14
C GLU A 146 31.46 25.42 -8.61
N GLU A 147 31.20 26.50 -7.88
CA GLU A 147 31.07 26.51 -6.42
C GLU A 147 29.65 26.19 -5.89
N ASP A 148 28.56 26.49 -6.63
CA ASP A 148 27.19 26.14 -6.17
C ASP A 148 26.19 25.81 -7.30
N PRO A 149 25.96 24.51 -7.62
CA PRO A 149 25.22 24.08 -8.82
C PRO A 149 23.68 24.15 -8.72
N ASN A 150 23.10 24.62 -7.61
CA ASN A 150 21.65 24.59 -7.36
C ASN A 150 20.98 25.96 -7.11
N SER A 151 21.69 27.08 -7.32
CA SER A 151 21.11 28.42 -7.13
C SER A 151 20.08 28.77 -8.22
N HIS A 152 18.85 29.06 -7.80
CA HIS A 152 17.70 29.32 -8.68
C HIS A 152 17.34 30.81 -8.83
N GLU A 153 18.32 31.73 -8.79
CA GLU A 153 18.09 33.17 -8.98
C GLU A 153 19.07 33.79 -9.99
N GLY A 154 18.52 34.61 -10.91
CA GLY A 154 19.30 35.62 -11.63
C GLY A 154 19.60 35.39 -13.12
N PHE A 155 18.58 35.39 -13.99
CA PHE A 155 18.76 35.78 -15.41
C PHE A 155 17.47 36.34 -16.04
N ASN A 156 17.04 37.52 -15.57
CA ASN A 156 16.09 38.35 -16.33
C ASN A 156 16.89 39.24 -17.29
N LEU A 157 16.92 38.86 -18.57
CA LEU A 157 17.55 39.64 -19.63
C LEU A 157 16.49 39.94 -20.69
N GLU A 158 15.87 41.12 -20.57
CA GLU A 158 14.94 41.65 -21.58
C GLU A 158 15.71 41.95 -22.87
N ILE A 159 15.67 41.02 -23.83
CA ILE A 159 16.14 41.28 -25.20
C ILE A 159 15.08 42.13 -25.90
N GLY A 160 15.30 43.44 -25.91
CA GLY A 160 14.40 44.43 -26.48
C GLY A 160 14.46 44.49 -28.01
N ASP A 161 13.78 43.58 -28.70
CA ASP A 161 13.60 43.65 -30.17
C ASP A 161 12.54 44.68 -30.58
N LYS A 162 12.94 45.96 -30.57
CA LYS A 162 12.23 47.01 -31.32
C LYS A 162 12.56 46.90 -32.80
N ASN A 163 11.78 46.10 -33.56
CA ASN A 163 11.33 46.40 -34.94
C ASN A 163 10.64 45.19 -35.63
N ILE A 164 9.35 44.96 -35.35
CA ILE A 164 8.36 44.50 -36.36
C ILE A 164 6.98 45.04 -35.93
N LYS A 165 6.43 45.98 -36.71
CA LYS A 165 5.01 46.35 -36.65
C LYS A 165 4.52 46.65 -38.08
N LYS A 166 3.30 46.18 -38.38
CA LYS A 166 2.55 46.38 -39.64
C LYS A 166 3.07 45.66 -40.89
N GLN A 167 2.64 44.41 -41.08
CA GLN A 167 1.96 43.98 -42.33
C GLN A 167 1.22 42.64 -42.16
N THR A 168 0.22 42.60 -41.26
CA THR A 168 -0.81 41.55 -41.26
C THR A 168 -1.92 41.97 -42.23
N GLY A 169 -1.94 41.41 -43.45
CA GLY A 169 -3.01 41.73 -44.41
C GLY A 169 -2.71 41.53 -45.90
N LYS A 170 -2.19 40.36 -46.30
CA LYS A 170 -2.39 39.77 -47.65
C LYS A 170 -1.74 38.37 -47.70
N ALA A 171 -2.54 37.35 -47.98
CA ALA A 171 -2.00 36.05 -48.36
C ALA A 171 -1.28 36.18 -49.71
N PRO A 172 -0.08 35.59 -49.90
CA PRO A 172 0.56 35.56 -51.21
C PRO A 172 -0.28 34.68 -52.14
N LYS A 173 -0.92 35.31 -53.16
CA LYS A 173 -1.60 34.58 -54.23
C LYS A 173 -0.61 33.61 -54.90
N GLY A 174 -1.08 32.41 -55.21
CA GLY A 174 -0.22 31.29 -55.57
C GLY A 174 0.70 31.58 -56.76
N LYS A 175 2.00 31.32 -56.59
CA LYS A 175 2.90 31.06 -57.71
C LYS A 175 2.67 29.63 -58.18
N GLN A 176 2.39 29.44 -59.48
CA GLN A 176 2.29 28.11 -60.08
C GLN A 176 3.62 27.37 -59.92
N LEU A 177 3.61 26.24 -59.22
CA LEU A 177 4.78 25.38 -59.00
C LEU A 177 5.09 24.60 -60.28
N HIS A 178 5.84 25.20 -61.20
CA HIS A 178 6.12 24.63 -62.52
C HIS A 178 7.30 23.63 -62.52
N THR A 179 7.26 22.61 -61.66
CA THR A 179 7.95 21.33 -61.87
C THR A 179 7.44 20.29 -60.88
N GLN A 180 7.29 19.03 -61.33
CA GLN A 180 6.83 17.92 -60.49
C GLN A 180 7.70 17.78 -59.22
N SER A 181 9.02 17.96 -59.33
CA SER A 181 9.98 17.93 -58.22
C SER A 181 9.78 19.03 -57.17
N GLN A 182 9.26 20.20 -57.54
CA GLN A 182 8.97 21.28 -56.58
C GLN A 182 7.68 21.00 -55.82
N ILE A 183 6.67 20.44 -56.49
CA ILE A 183 5.43 19.96 -55.87
C ILE A 183 5.76 18.85 -54.88
N PHE A 184 6.60 17.88 -55.24
CA PHE A 184 7.07 16.85 -54.31
C PHE A 184 7.83 17.44 -53.12
N LYS A 185 8.81 18.35 -53.31
CA LYS A 185 9.50 18.99 -52.17
C LYS A 185 8.55 19.76 -51.25
N TYR A 186 7.55 20.44 -51.80
CA TYR A 186 6.52 21.12 -51.01
C TYR A 186 5.63 20.12 -50.25
N ALA A 187 5.17 19.06 -50.90
CA ALA A 187 4.36 18.02 -50.29
C ALA A 187 5.12 17.28 -49.17
N TYR A 188 6.38 16.90 -49.40
CA TYR A 188 7.24 16.33 -48.36
C TYR A 188 7.43 17.30 -47.20
N GLY A 189 7.71 18.59 -47.46
CA GLY A 189 7.84 19.60 -46.41
C GLY A 189 6.55 19.92 -45.65
N GLN A 190 5.37 19.64 -46.22
CA GLN A 190 4.09 19.71 -45.50
C GLN A 190 3.82 18.43 -44.70
N ILE A 191 4.08 17.25 -45.26
CA ILE A 191 3.97 15.97 -44.55
C ILE A 191 4.96 15.91 -43.36
N GLU A 192 6.15 16.47 -43.51
CA GLU A 192 7.15 16.58 -42.44
C GLU A 192 6.71 17.57 -41.35
N LYS A 193 6.05 18.68 -41.71
CA LYS A 193 5.41 19.57 -40.74
C LYS A 193 4.21 18.94 -40.04
N GLU A 194 3.36 18.22 -40.76
CA GLU A 194 2.22 17.51 -40.18
C GLU A 194 2.70 16.38 -39.26
N LYS A 195 3.74 15.63 -39.63
CA LYS A 195 4.39 14.65 -38.77
C LYS A 195 5.03 15.30 -37.55
N ALA A 196 5.79 16.38 -37.70
CA ALA A 196 6.37 17.10 -36.56
C ALA A 196 5.29 17.68 -35.64
N LEU A 197 4.14 18.11 -36.18
CA LEU A 197 2.99 18.58 -35.41
C LEU A 197 2.21 17.42 -34.77
N GLN A 198 2.18 16.23 -35.39
CA GLN A 198 1.66 14.99 -34.80
C GLN A 198 2.57 14.45 -33.69
N GLU A 199 3.90 14.51 -33.85
CA GLU A 199 4.89 14.17 -32.83
C GLU A 199 4.83 15.15 -31.66
N GLN A 200 4.70 16.46 -31.93
CA GLN A 200 4.38 17.44 -30.89
C GLN A 200 3.04 17.12 -30.22
N ASN A 201 2.01 16.74 -30.96
CA ASN A 201 0.71 16.33 -30.40
C ASN A 201 0.79 15.01 -29.61
N ALA A 202 1.69 14.08 -29.96
CA ALA A 202 1.96 12.87 -29.18
C ALA A 202 2.67 13.23 -27.87
N ASN A 203 3.69 14.09 -27.93
CA ASN A 203 4.40 14.66 -26.77
C ASN A 203 3.51 15.59 -25.90
N LEU A 204 2.40 16.09 -26.47
CA LEU A 204 1.33 16.79 -25.76
C LEU A 204 0.39 15.84 -25.01
N THR A 205 0.31 14.57 -25.41
CA THR A 205 -0.50 13.58 -24.68
C THR A 205 0.14 13.23 -23.34
N PHE A 206 -0.72 12.74 -22.44
CA PHE A 206 -0.31 12.30 -21.12
C PHE A 206 0.79 11.19 -21.16
N SER A 207 0.68 10.25 -22.11
CA SER A 207 1.66 9.20 -22.37
C SER A 207 3.02 9.77 -22.84
N GLY A 208 3.00 10.74 -23.76
CA GLY A 208 4.22 11.41 -24.24
C GLY A 208 4.97 12.17 -23.14
N VAL A 209 4.27 12.78 -22.18
CA VAL A 209 4.89 13.41 -21.00
C VAL A 209 5.57 12.38 -20.09
N ILE A 210 4.97 11.20 -19.90
CA ILE A 210 5.62 10.11 -19.17
C ILE A 210 6.87 9.61 -19.90
N GLN A 211 6.80 9.47 -21.22
CA GLN A 211 7.94 9.00 -22.02
C GLN A 211 9.12 9.98 -21.95
N MET A 212 8.89 11.28 -22.16
CA MET A 212 9.92 12.32 -22.01
C MET A 212 10.53 12.36 -20.60
N ALA A 213 9.71 12.14 -19.56
CA ALA A 213 10.17 12.07 -18.17
C ALA A 213 10.90 10.76 -17.84
N GLY A 214 10.60 9.64 -18.52
CA GLY A 214 11.26 8.35 -18.33
C GLY A 214 12.69 8.32 -18.89
N ASP A 215 12.92 9.03 -20.00
CA ASP A 215 14.25 9.15 -20.64
C ASP A 215 15.19 10.14 -19.90
N THR A 216 14.68 10.85 -18.88
CA THR A 216 15.45 11.86 -18.13
C THR A 216 15.67 11.47 -16.68
N GLU A 217 16.88 10.94 -16.43
CA GLU A 217 17.39 10.50 -15.12
C GLU A 217 16.69 9.25 -14.59
N ILE A 218 17.29 8.10 -14.91
CA ILE A 218 17.04 6.81 -14.26
C ILE A 218 17.28 7.01 -12.76
N SER A 219 16.20 7.23 -12.01
CA SER A 219 16.22 7.22 -10.55
C SER A 219 16.82 5.89 -10.13
N LYS A 220 18.02 5.93 -9.54
CA LYS A 220 18.79 4.73 -9.21
C LYS A 220 18.13 4.02 -8.03
N ARG A 221 17.07 3.26 -8.32
CA ARG A 221 16.50 2.26 -7.41
C ARG A 221 17.67 1.40 -6.93
N PRO A 222 17.92 1.27 -5.61
CA PRO A 222 19.02 0.46 -5.14
C PRO A 222 18.79 -0.98 -5.61
N PRO A 223 19.70 -1.60 -6.36
CA PRO A 223 19.53 -2.97 -6.82
C PRO A 223 19.51 -3.90 -5.60
N ILE A 224 18.55 -4.83 -5.58
CA ILE A 224 18.46 -5.87 -4.55
C ILE A 224 18.64 -7.23 -5.23
N GLU A 225 19.79 -7.86 -5.00
CA GLU A 225 19.97 -9.31 -5.16
C GLU A 225 19.58 -9.99 -3.85
N VAL A 226 18.77 -11.05 -3.93
CA VAL A 226 18.47 -11.91 -2.77
C VAL A 226 18.98 -13.31 -3.08
N ALA A 227 20.00 -13.74 -2.34
CA ALA A 227 20.51 -15.10 -2.38
C ALA A 227 20.01 -15.86 -1.15
N PHE A 228 19.72 -17.15 -1.33
CA PHE A 228 19.26 -18.05 -0.28
C PHE A 228 20.14 -19.31 -0.29
N LYS A 229 20.61 -19.73 0.89
CA LYS A 229 21.49 -20.87 1.07
C LYS A 229 20.91 -21.82 2.11
N ASP A 230 20.74 -23.07 1.71
CA ASP A 230 20.27 -24.22 2.48
C ASP A 230 18.94 -23.98 3.23
N LEU A 231 18.09 -23.14 2.62
CA LEU A 231 16.85 -22.67 3.21
C LEU A 231 15.91 -23.85 3.48
N THR A 232 15.66 -24.10 4.76
CA THR A 232 14.88 -25.23 5.26
C THR A 232 13.83 -24.72 6.22
N LEU A 233 12.58 -25.13 6.01
CA LEU A 233 11.43 -24.70 6.82
C LEU A 233 10.76 -25.91 7.46
N THR A 234 10.65 -25.87 8.79
CA THR A 234 9.96 -26.87 9.59
C THR A 234 8.78 -26.26 10.32
N LEU A 235 7.60 -26.85 10.16
CA LEU A 235 6.38 -26.41 10.84
C LEU A 235 6.49 -26.72 12.35
N LYS A 236 6.36 -25.70 13.20
CA LYS A 236 6.38 -25.86 14.66
C LYS A 236 5.20 -26.75 15.10
N GLY A 237 5.40 -27.56 16.12
CA GLY A 237 4.40 -28.48 16.68
C GLY A 237 4.29 -29.84 15.97
N LYS A 238 4.35 -29.89 14.63
CA LYS A 238 4.27 -31.15 13.85
C LYS A 238 5.61 -31.67 13.29
N ASN A 239 6.70 -30.90 13.46
CA ASN A 239 8.04 -31.19 12.93
C ASN A 239 8.09 -31.55 11.43
N LYS A 240 7.07 -31.17 10.66
CA LYS A 240 6.97 -31.47 9.24
C LYS A 240 7.78 -30.44 8.45
N HIS A 241 8.71 -30.92 7.63
CA HIS A 241 9.41 -30.07 6.68
C HIS A 241 8.44 -29.60 5.58
N LEU A 242 8.38 -28.29 5.35
CA LEU A 242 7.63 -27.66 4.26
C LEU A 242 8.53 -27.33 3.06
N MET A 243 9.81 -27.05 3.34
CA MET A 243 10.89 -26.87 2.36
C MET A 243 12.21 -27.39 2.94
N ARG A 244 13.13 -27.86 2.11
CA ARG A 244 14.42 -28.42 2.53
C ARG A 244 15.53 -28.02 1.56
N CYS A 245 16.65 -27.54 2.10
CA CYS A 245 17.90 -27.28 1.37
C CYS A 245 17.73 -26.46 0.09
N VAL A 246 16.81 -25.49 0.08
CA VAL A 246 16.57 -24.65 -1.10
C VAL A 246 17.70 -23.62 -1.20
N THR A 247 18.48 -23.70 -2.28
CA THR A 247 19.67 -22.86 -2.54
C THR A 247 19.58 -22.22 -3.93
N GLY A 248 19.88 -20.92 -4.02
CA GLY A 248 19.75 -20.14 -5.25
C GLY A 248 19.87 -18.64 -5.03
N LYS A 249 19.54 -17.86 -6.06
CA LYS A 249 19.60 -16.39 -6.02
C LYS A 249 18.69 -15.76 -7.08
N ILE A 250 18.00 -14.68 -6.71
CA ILE A 250 17.25 -13.84 -7.64
C ILE A 250 17.99 -12.51 -7.80
N SER A 251 18.26 -12.12 -9.05
CA SER A 251 19.09 -10.95 -9.37
C SER A 251 18.24 -9.77 -9.87
N PRO A 252 18.64 -8.51 -9.59
CA PRO A 252 17.98 -7.33 -10.15
C PRO A 252 18.04 -7.32 -11.68
N GLY A 253 17.05 -6.68 -12.33
CA GLY A 253 16.99 -6.61 -13.78
C GLY A 253 16.33 -7.81 -14.47
N ARG A 254 15.80 -8.77 -13.70
CA ARG A 254 15.32 -10.07 -14.21
C ARG A 254 13.94 -10.42 -13.65
N VAL A 255 13.17 -11.14 -14.45
CA VAL A 255 11.88 -11.72 -14.04
C VAL A 255 12.05 -13.22 -13.79
N SER A 256 11.99 -13.60 -12.51
CA SER A 256 12.09 -14.98 -12.03
C SER A 256 10.69 -15.57 -11.80
N ALA A 257 10.41 -16.72 -12.42
CA ALA A 257 9.18 -17.46 -12.20
C ALA A 257 9.39 -18.66 -11.25
N VAL A 258 8.52 -18.80 -10.25
CA VAL A 258 8.47 -19.94 -9.34
C VAL A 258 7.33 -20.86 -9.79
N MET A 259 7.66 -22.10 -10.15
CA MET A 259 6.72 -23.11 -10.66
C MET A 259 6.87 -24.42 -9.90
N GLY A 260 5.91 -25.32 -10.08
CA GLY A 260 5.85 -26.61 -9.42
C GLY A 260 4.40 -27.04 -9.12
N PRO A 261 4.17 -28.30 -8.76
CA PRO A 261 2.84 -28.83 -8.53
C PRO A 261 2.13 -28.24 -7.30
N SER A 262 0.87 -28.63 -7.11
CA SER A 262 0.14 -28.28 -5.90
C SER A 262 0.79 -28.93 -4.67
N GLY A 263 0.94 -28.15 -3.59
CA GLY A 263 1.65 -28.59 -2.38
C GLY A 263 3.19 -28.59 -2.47
N ALA A 264 3.80 -28.05 -3.54
CA ALA A 264 5.27 -27.91 -3.67
C ALA A 264 5.91 -26.81 -2.78
N GLY A 265 5.13 -26.08 -1.98
CA GLY A 265 5.65 -25.02 -1.10
C GLY A 265 5.90 -23.67 -1.80
N LYS A 266 5.36 -23.42 -3.00
CA LYS A 266 5.53 -22.18 -3.79
C LYS A 266 5.27 -20.89 -3.00
N THR A 267 4.06 -20.74 -2.44
CA THR A 267 3.68 -19.61 -1.57
C THR A 267 4.52 -19.56 -0.28
N THR A 268 4.92 -20.72 0.24
CA THR A 268 5.79 -20.83 1.43
C THR A 268 7.18 -20.28 1.13
N PHE A 269 7.74 -20.56 -0.05
CA PHE A 269 9.02 -20.03 -0.53
C PHE A 269 8.98 -18.51 -0.68
N LEU A 270 7.95 -17.96 -1.34
CA LEU A 270 7.78 -16.50 -1.43
C LEU A 270 7.61 -15.85 -0.04
N SER A 271 6.88 -16.51 0.86
CA SER A 271 6.71 -16.02 2.24
C SER A 271 8.02 -16.05 3.03
N ALA A 272 8.89 -17.04 2.79
CA ALA A 272 10.23 -17.12 3.35
C ALA A 272 11.10 -15.95 2.87
N LEU A 273 11.13 -15.76 1.56
CA LEU A 273 11.92 -14.72 0.89
C LEU A 273 11.48 -13.31 1.31
N ALA A 274 10.19 -13.10 1.54
CA ALA A 274 9.63 -11.85 2.05
C ALA A 274 9.74 -11.68 3.59
N GLY A 275 10.26 -12.68 4.31
CA GLY A 275 10.34 -12.68 5.78
C GLY A 275 8.98 -12.78 6.49
N LYS A 276 7.90 -13.16 5.79
CA LYS A 276 6.51 -13.17 6.28
C LYS A 276 6.06 -14.50 6.91
N ILE A 277 7.00 -15.42 7.15
CA ILE A 277 6.72 -16.71 7.78
C ILE A 277 6.28 -16.55 9.24
N LYS A 278 5.33 -17.40 9.65
CA LYS A 278 4.88 -17.54 11.04
C LYS A 278 4.78 -19.02 11.39
N GLY A 279 5.05 -19.39 12.63
CA GLY A 279 4.86 -20.76 13.11
C GLY A 279 5.77 -21.81 12.48
N CYS A 280 6.86 -21.40 11.83
CA CYS A 280 7.86 -22.32 11.30
C CYS A 280 9.22 -21.92 11.84
N THR A 281 10.06 -22.91 12.15
CA THR A 281 11.49 -22.72 12.34
C THR A 281 12.17 -22.68 10.98
N MET A 282 12.93 -21.60 10.72
CA MET A 282 13.73 -21.43 9.52
C MET A 282 15.20 -21.75 9.84
N SER A 283 15.79 -22.62 9.04
CA SER A 283 17.24 -22.88 9.02
C SER A 283 17.80 -22.52 7.64
N GLY A 284 19.11 -22.31 7.56
CA GLY A 284 19.79 -21.73 6.40
C GLY A 284 19.92 -20.20 6.51
N MET A 285 20.37 -19.57 5.43
CA MET A 285 20.72 -18.15 5.37
C MET A 285 20.04 -17.46 4.19
N ILE A 286 19.48 -16.27 4.43
CA ILE A 286 19.07 -15.32 3.39
C ILE A 286 20.09 -14.19 3.39
N LEU A 287 20.62 -13.86 2.21
CA LEU A 287 21.64 -12.86 1.98
C LEU A 287 21.07 -11.78 1.06
N VAL A 288 21.11 -10.53 1.49
CA VAL A 288 20.71 -9.37 0.68
C VAL A 288 21.98 -8.67 0.20
N ASN A 289 22.15 -8.53 -1.11
CA ASN A 289 23.37 -7.98 -1.73
C ASN A 289 24.68 -8.59 -1.16
N GLY A 290 24.65 -9.91 -0.91
CA GLY A 290 25.78 -10.67 -0.36
C GLY A 290 25.96 -10.59 1.17
N LYS A 291 25.19 -9.76 1.89
CA LYS A 291 25.28 -9.59 3.33
C LYS A 291 24.19 -10.35 4.09
N MET A 292 24.49 -10.82 5.30
CA MET A 292 23.52 -11.46 6.19
C MET A 292 22.69 -10.41 6.95
N GLU A 293 21.79 -9.75 6.24
CA GLU A 293 20.92 -8.70 6.77
C GLU A 293 19.46 -9.18 6.76
N SER A 294 18.66 -8.75 7.73
CA SER A 294 17.24 -9.11 7.79
C SER A 294 16.48 -8.44 6.65
N ILE A 295 15.75 -9.22 5.86
CA ILE A 295 14.87 -8.73 4.79
C ILE A 295 13.84 -7.68 5.29
N HIS A 296 13.54 -7.68 6.60
CA HIS A 296 12.69 -6.70 7.27
C HIS A 296 13.26 -5.27 7.23
N SER A 297 14.59 -5.11 7.24
CA SER A 297 15.29 -3.82 7.10
C SER A 297 15.03 -3.13 5.76
N TYR A 298 14.54 -3.88 4.77
CA TYR A 298 14.25 -3.42 3.41
C TYR A 298 12.74 -3.30 3.11
N LYS A 299 11.87 -3.48 4.12
CA LYS A 299 10.40 -3.50 3.98
C LYS A 299 9.79 -2.30 3.23
N LYS A 300 10.44 -1.12 3.26
CA LYS A 300 9.99 0.10 2.55
C LYS A 300 10.25 0.11 1.03
N ILE A 301 11.08 -0.82 0.54
CA ILE A 301 11.44 -0.96 -0.89
C ILE A 301 11.15 -2.37 -1.43
N ILE A 302 10.55 -3.24 -0.62
CA ILE A 302 10.04 -4.56 -1.05
C ILE A 302 8.51 -4.50 -1.22
N GLY A 303 8.04 -4.78 -2.43
CA GLY A 303 6.62 -4.98 -2.73
C GLY A 303 6.22 -6.44 -2.56
N PHE A 304 5.06 -6.71 -1.97
CA PHE A 304 4.52 -8.07 -1.85
C PHE A 304 3.04 -8.11 -2.22
N VAL A 305 2.71 -8.76 -3.33
CA VAL A 305 1.34 -8.97 -3.80
C VAL A 305 0.87 -10.36 -3.31
N PRO A 306 -0.10 -10.44 -2.38
CA PRO A 306 -0.67 -11.72 -1.95
C PRO A 306 -1.58 -12.32 -3.04
N GLN A 307 -1.82 -13.63 -2.93
CA GLN A 307 -2.76 -14.37 -3.80
C GLN A 307 -4.18 -13.76 -3.75
N ASP A 308 -4.64 -13.38 -2.54
CA ASP A 308 -5.93 -12.73 -2.31
C ASP A 308 -5.97 -11.27 -2.79
N ASP A 309 -7.02 -10.89 -3.53
CA ASP A 309 -7.22 -9.54 -4.08
C ASP A 309 -7.79 -8.53 -3.06
N ILE A 310 -7.03 -8.29 -1.99
CA ILE A 310 -7.40 -7.40 -0.88
C ILE A 310 -7.27 -5.92 -1.31
N VAL A 311 -8.32 -5.35 -1.93
CA VAL A 311 -8.39 -3.95 -2.42
C VAL A 311 -9.68 -3.29 -1.90
N HIS A 312 -9.66 -1.99 -1.56
CA HIS A 312 -10.85 -1.31 -1.01
C HIS A 312 -11.94 -1.12 -2.08
N GLY A 313 -13.02 -1.91 -1.98
CA GLY A 313 -14.14 -1.89 -2.91
C GLY A 313 -14.93 -0.57 -2.97
N ASN A 314 -14.99 0.15 -1.85
CA ASN A 314 -15.71 1.43 -1.72
C ASN A 314 -14.91 2.64 -2.28
N LEU A 315 -13.75 2.40 -2.88
CA LEU A 315 -12.88 3.40 -3.49
C LEU A 315 -12.71 3.14 -5.00
N THR A 316 -12.39 4.18 -5.76
CA THR A 316 -12.06 4.03 -7.19
C THR A 316 -10.68 3.41 -7.38
N VAL A 317 -10.36 2.97 -8.59
CA VAL A 317 -9.02 2.48 -8.95
C VAL A 317 -7.97 3.56 -8.69
N GLU A 318 -8.20 4.77 -9.18
CA GLU A 318 -7.30 5.92 -8.98
C GLU A 318 -7.13 6.26 -7.48
N GLU A 319 -8.20 6.23 -6.68
CA GLU A 319 -8.14 6.51 -5.24
C GLU A 319 -7.32 5.48 -4.45
N ASN A 320 -7.44 4.20 -4.79
CA ASN A 320 -6.67 3.12 -4.17
C ASN A 320 -5.15 3.32 -4.44
N LEU A 321 -4.79 3.56 -5.70
CA LEU A 321 -3.40 3.79 -6.10
C LEU A 321 -2.82 5.07 -5.47
N TRP A 322 -3.56 6.19 -5.50
CA TRP A 322 -3.15 7.43 -4.84
C TRP A 322 -2.97 7.30 -3.33
N PHE A 323 -3.77 6.46 -2.68
CA PHE A 323 -3.61 6.21 -1.25
C PHE A 323 -2.30 5.47 -0.97
N SER A 324 -1.98 4.41 -1.73
CA SER A 324 -0.69 3.72 -1.61
C SER A 324 0.48 4.66 -1.88
N ALA A 325 0.40 5.45 -2.96
CA ALA A 325 1.41 6.45 -3.35
C ALA A 325 1.73 7.41 -2.20
N ARG A 326 0.70 8.03 -1.61
CA ARG A 326 0.86 9.05 -0.56
C ARG A 326 1.40 8.50 0.75
N CYS A 327 1.27 7.20 1.02
CA CYS A 327 1.76 6.58 2.25
C CYS A 327 3.14 5.94 2.08
N ARG A 328 3.56 5.55 0.86
CA ARG A 328 4.77 4.74 0.63
C ARG A 328 5.84 5.38 -0.27
N LEU A 329 5.50 6.32 -1.16
CA LEU A 329 6.52 7.09 -1.89
C LEU A 329 7.31 7.97 -0.92
N SER A 330 8.51 8.40 -1.34
CA SER A 330 9.36 9.27 -0.53
C SER A 330 8.60 10.54 -0.11
N ALA A 331 8.78 10.97 1.14
CA ALA A 331 8.17 12.18 1.68
C ALA A 331 8.54 13.41 0.83
N ASP A 332 9.82 13.50 0.46
CA ASP A 332 10.45 14.65 -0.20
C ASP A 332 10.08 14.79 -1.67
N LEU A 333 9.65 13.68 -2.31
CA LEU A 333 9.27 13.65 -3.73
C LEU A 333 8.12 14.67 -4.00
N PRO A 334 8.27 15.62 -4.93
CA PRO A 334 7.29 16.67 -5.13
C PRO A 334 5.96 16.12 -5.68
N LYS A 335 4.86 16.85 -5.41
CA LYS A 335 3.51 16.49 -5.88
C LYS A 335 3.43 16.17 -7.39
N PRO A 336 4.02 16.96 -8.31
CA PRO A 336 4.07 16.61 -9.73
C PRO A 336 4.66 15.23 -10.02
N GLU A 337 5.81 14.88 -9.46
CA GLU A 337 6.45 13.58 -9.69
C GLU A 337 5.61 12.42 -9.09
N LYS A 338 4.97 12.64 -7.93
CA LYS A 338 3.98 11.71 -7.38
C LYS A 338 2.79 11.45 -8.31
N VAL A 339 2.39 12.43 -9.15
CA VAL A 339 1.37 12.22 -10.21
C VAL A 339 1.91 11.31 -11.30
N LEU A 340 3.13 11.58 -11.79
CA LEU A 340 3.74 10.78 -12.88
C LEU A 340 3.86 9.31 -12.51
N VAL A 341 4.30 8.99 -11.28
CA VAL A 341 4.43 7.59 -10.83
C VAL A 341 3.08 6.87 -10.83
N VAL A 342 2.05 7.47 -10.23
CA VAL A 342 0.70 6.86 -10.16
C VAL A 342 0.15 6.59 -11.55
N GLU A 343 0.25 7.57 -12.45
CA GLU A 343 -0.30 7.45 -13.78
C GLU A 343 0.53 6.53 -14.69
N ARG A 344 1.87 6.49 -14.55
CA ARG A 344 2.74 5.49 -15.21
C ARG A 344 2.27 4.08 -14.89
N VAL A 345 1.87 3.81 -13.64
CA VAL A 345 1.35 2.50 -13.25
C VAL A 345 -0.07 2.24 -13.78
N ILE A 346 -0.94 3.26 -13.82
CA ILE A 346 -2.28 3.14 -14.43
C ILE A 346 -2.17 2.81 -15.93
N GLU A 347 -1.27 3.48 -16.64
CA GLU A 347 -1.01 3.25 -18.06
C GLU A 347 -0.30 1.89 -18.28
N SER A 348 0.73 1.57 -17.50
CA SER A 348 1.53 0.36 -17.71
C SER A 348 0.71 -0.92 -17.52
N LEU A 349 -0.24 -0.91 -16.58
CA LEU A 349 -1.18 -1.98 -16.33
C LEU A 349 -2.45 -1.93 -17.20
N GLY A 350 -2.62 -0.91 -18.05
CA GLY A 350 -3.80 -0.76 -18.91
C GLY A 350 -5.11 -0.60 -18.12
N LEU A 351 -5.09 0.23 -17.07
CA LEU A 351 -6.22 0.52 -16.19
C LEU A 351 -6.95 1.84 -16.53
N GLN A 352 -6.49 2.57 -17.56
CA GLN A 352 -6.97 3.91 -17.90
C GLN A 352 -8.48 4.01 -18.12
N ALA A 353 -9.10 3.00 -18.73
CA ALA A 353 -10.55 2.96 -18.98
C ALA A 353 -11.42 2.76 -17.72
N VAL A 354 -10.82 2.30 -16.60
CA VAL A 354 -11.53 2.02 -15.33
C VAL A 354 -10.99 2.85 -14.15
N ARG A 355 -10.20 3.88 -14.42
CA ARG A 355 -9.53 4.72 -13.40
C ARG A 355 -10.50 5.32 -12.37
N ASP A 356 -11.63 5.83 -12.83
CA ASP A 356 -12.66 6.49 -12.03
C ASP A 356 -13.76 5.51 -11.59
N SER A 357 -13.71 4.25 -12.03
CA SER A 357 -14.66 3.21 -11.64
C SER A 357 -14.38 2.74 -10.20
N LEU A 358 -15.45 2.50 -9.43
CA LEU A 358 -15.37 1.84 -8.13
C LEU A 358 -14.88 0.40 -8.31
N VAL A 359 -13.97 -0.04 -7.44
CA VAL A 359 -13.46 -1.42 -7.45
C VAL A 359 -14.59 -2.43 -7.18
N GLY A 360 -15.54 -2.06 -6.33
CA GLY A 360 -16.71 -2.89 -6.00
C GLY A 360 -16.47 -3.84 -4.84
N THR A 361 -17.56 -4.20 -4.17
CA THR A 361 -17.61 -5.16 -3.06
C THR A 361 -18.35 -6.43 -3.51
N VAL A 362 -18.53 -7.41 -2.61
CA VAL A 362 -19.39 -8.57 -2.90
C VAL A 362 -20.84 -8.14 -3.11
N GLU A 363 -21.29 -7.10 -2.41
CA GLU A 363 -22.65 -6.55 -2.50
C GLU A 363 -22.86 -5.59 -3.68
N ARG A 364 -21.82 -4.83 -4.06
CA ARG A 364 -21.88 -3.83 -5.14
C ARG A 364 -20.90 -4.18 -6.26
N ARG A 365 -21.45 -4.56 -7.42
CA ARG A 365 -20.69 -4.79 -8.65
C ARG A 365 -19.79 -3.59 -8.98
N GLY A 366 -18.53 -3.87 -9.29
CA GLY A 366 -17.53 -2.90 -9.75
C GLY A 366 -16.76 -3.42 -10.96
N ILE A 367 -15.44 -3.25 -10.95
CA ILE A 367 -14.53 -3.69 -12.02
C ILE A 367 -14.45 -5.23 -12.13
N SER A 368 -13.93 -5.74 -13.25
CA SER A 368 -13.76 -7.19 -13.45
C SER A 368 -12.71 -7.78 -12.51
N GLY A 369 -12.78 -9.10 -12.28
CA GLY A 369 -11.78 -9.82 -11.46
C GLY A 369 -10.35 -9.56 -11.93
N GLY A 370 -10.09 -9.68 -13.24
CA GLY A 370 -8.76 -9.43 -13.79
C GLY A 370 -8.32 -7.96 -13.82
N GLN A 371 -9.25 -7.00 -13.82
CA GLN A 371 -8.92 -5.60 -13.57
C GLN A 371 -8.52 -5.41 -12.11
N ARG A 372 -9.28 -5.96 -11.16
CA ARG A 372 -8.97 -5.95 -9.72
C ARG A 372 -7.63 -6.61 -9.39
N LYS A 373 -7.28 -7.73 -10.04
CA LYS A 373 -5.96 -8.37 -9.94
C LYS A 373 -4.83 -7.43 -10.39
N ARG A 374 -5.02 -6.69 -11.49
CA ARG A 374 -4.06 -5.65 -11.92
C ARG A 374 -3.98 -4.48 -10.95
N VAL A 375 -5.10 -4.02 -10.37
CA VAL A 375 -5.08 -3.00 -9.30
C VAL A 375 -4.34 -3.50 -8.05
N ASN A 376 -4.51 -4.77 -7.68
CA ASN A 376 -3.80 -5.43 -6.58
C ASN A 376 -2.27 -5.37 -6.78
N VAL A 377 -1.78 -5.64 -8.00
CA VAL A 377 -0.36 -5.46 -8.37
C VAL A 377 0.05 -3.98 -8.36
N GLY A 378 -0.78 -3.11 -8.92
CA GLY A 378 -0.53 -1.66 -8.99
C GLY A 378 -0.33 -1.00 -7.63
N LEU A 379 -1.02 -1.46 -6.58
CA LEU A 379 -0.84 -0.99 -5.20
C LEU A 379 0.59 -1.16 -4.68
N GLU A 380 1.31 -2.18 -5.14
CA GLU A 380 2.72 -2.44 -4.80
C GLU A 380 3.68 -1.78 -5.81
N MET A 381 3.37 -1.77 -7.11
CA MET A 381 4.19 -1.08 -8.12
C MET A 381 4.27 0.44 -7.89
N VAL A 382 3.18 1.09 -7.49
CA VAL A 382 3.12 2.55 -7.24
C VAL A 382 4.10 3.04 -6.17
N MET A 383 4.63 2.15 -5.32
CA MET A 383 5.66 2.54 -4.38
C MET A 383 7.08 2.47 -4.96
N GLU A 384 7.29 2.19 -6.25
CA GLU A 384 8.62 2.00 -6.86
C GLU A 384 9.50 1.01 -6.08
N PRO A 385 9.11 -0.28 -6.01
CA PRO A 385 9.87 -1.31 -5.31
C PRO A 385 11.20 -1.61 -6.02
N SER A 386 12.24 -1.95 -5.26
CA SER A 386 13.48 -2.53 -5.79
C SER A 386 13.39 -4.06 -5.90
N LEU A 387 12.55 -4.70 -5.08
CA LEU A 387 12.21 -6.11 -5.14
C LEU A 387 10.68 -6.24 -5.10
N LEU A 388 10.09 -6.91 -6.09
CA LEU A 388 8.65 -7.15 -6.17
C LEU A 388 8.37 -8.65 -6.19
N ILE A 389 7.71 -9.11 -5.13
CA ILE A 389 7.28 -10.50 -4.95
C ILE A 389 5.78 -10.59 -5.24
N LEU A 390 5.36 -11.51 -6.13
CA LEU A 390 3.94 -11.70 -6.49
C LEU A 390 3.50 -13.16 -6.37
N ASP A 391 2.46 -13.42 -5.58
CA ASP A 391 1.88 -14.76 -5.45
C ASP A 391 0.68 -14.92 -6.40
N GLU A 392 0.84 -15.80 -7.40
CA GLU A 392 -0.12 -16.09 -8.47
C GLU A 392 -0.79 -14.85 -9.10
N PRO A 393 -0.01 -13.90 -9.66
CA PRO A 393 -0.55 -12.66 -10.22
C PRO A 393 -1.35 -12.87 -11.52
N THR A 394 -1.20 -14.01 -12.19
CA THR A 394 -1.92 -14.39 -13.42
C THR A 394 -3.16 -15.26 -13.17
N SER A 395 -3.41 -15.71 -11.93
CA SER A 395 -4.59 -16.51 -11.63
C SER A 395 -5.88 -15.70 -11.84
N GLY A 396 -6.85 -16.28 -12.56
CA GLY A 396 -8.10 -15.60 -12.94
C GLY A 396 -7.97 -14.54 -14.03
N LEU A 397 -6.81 -14.44 -14.71
CA LEU A 397 -6.64 -13.62 -15.91
C LEU A 397 -6.80 -14.44 -17.19
N ASP A 398 -7.32 -13.81 -18.25
CA ASP A 398 -7.19 -14.33 -19.60
C ASP A 398 -5.74 -14.20 -20.12
N SER A 399 -5.41 -14.95 -21.17
CA SER A 399 -4.06 -14.98 -21.74
C SER A 399 -3.57 -13.62 -22.25
N SER A 400 -4.47 -12.73 -22.70
CA SER A 400 -4.11 -11.40 -23.19
C SER A 400 -3.82 -10.43 -22.03
N SER A 401 -4.66 -10.42 -20.99
CA SER A 401 -4.41 -9.65 -19.76
C SER A 401 -3.15 -10.12 -19.02
N SER A 402 -2.89 -11.43 -19.01
CA SER A 402 -1.67 -12.02 -18.42
C SER A 402 -0.41 -11.54 -19.14
N ASN A 403 -0.43 -11.51 -20.48
CA ASN A 403 0.67 -11.00 -21.30
C ASN A 403 0.87 -9.49 -21.09
N LEU A 404 -0.22 -8.70 -21.03
CA LEU A 404 -0.16 -7.27 -20.72
C LEU A 404 0.48 -7.01 -19.35
N LEU A 405 0.07 -7.75 -18.32
CA LEU A 405 0.65 -7.67 -16.98
C LEU A 405 2.14 -8.05 -16.98
N LEU A 406 2.52 -9.14 -17.64
CA LEU A 406 3.92 -9.57 -17.70
C LEU A 406 4.79 -8.59 -18.51
N ARG A 407 4.24 -7.92 -19.53
CA ARG A 407 4.91 -6.80 -20.24
C ARG A 407 5.09 -5.57 -19.34
N ALA A 408 4.13 -5.28 -18.45
CA ALA A 408 4.27 -4.21 -17.46
C ALA A 408 5.40 -4.52 -16.47
N LEU A 409 5.38 -5.73 -15.90
CA LEU A 409 6.42 -6.20 -14.98
C LEU A 409 7.80 -6.27 -15.65
N ARG A 410 7.90 -6.72 -16.91
CA ARG A 410 9.17 -6.73 -17.64
C ARG A 410 9.73 -5.32 -17.89
N ARG A 411 8.89 -4.28 -18.03
CA ARG A 411 9.36 -2.89 -18.09
C ARG A 411 9.95 -2.44 -16.74
N GLU A 412 9.29 -2.72 -15.63
CA GLU A 412 9.85 -2.43 -14.29
C GLU A 412 11.16 -3.20 -14.05
N ALA A 413 11.27 -4.45 -14.49
CA ALA A 413 12.52 -5.20 -14.41
C ALA A 413 13.66 -4.50 -15.18
N LEU A 414 13.39 -3.96 -16.38
CA LEU A 414 14.37 -3.17 -17.13
C LEU A 414 14.78 -1.86 -16.43
N GLU A 415 13.93 -1.30 -15.57
CA GLU A 415 14.27 -0.18 -14.65
C GLU A 415 15.13 -0.63 -13.43
N GLY A 416 15.58 -1.89 -13.40
CA GLY A 416 16.47 -2.45 -12.37
C GLY A 416 15.78 -3.21 -11.24
N VAL A 417 14.46 -3.38 -11.30
CA VAL A 417 13.69 -4.09 -10.28
C VAL A 417 13.98 -5.60 -10.34
N ASN A 418 14.13 -6.23 -9.19
CA ASN A 418 14.13 -7.70 -9.07
C ASN A 418 12.69 -8.19 -8.95
N ILE A 419 12.22 -9.05 -9.86
CA ILE A 419 10.84 -9.53 -9.85
C ILE A 419 10.81 -11.04 -9.66
N CYS A 420 10.11 -11.51 -8.64
CA CYS A 420 9.90 -12.92 -8.36
C CYS A 420 8.40 -13.19 -8.28
N MET A 421 7.87 -14.12 -9.10
CA MET A 421 6.44 -14.44 -9.07
C MET A 421 6.16 -15.94 -9.13
N VAL A 422 5.15 -16.39 -8.37
CA VAL A 422 4.61 -17.75 -8.51
C VAL A 422 3.65 -17.79 -9.69
N VAL A 423 3.81 -18.79 -10.55
CA VAL A 423 2.97 -18.97 -11.75
C VAL A 423 2.44 -20.39 -11.79
N HIS A 424 1.14 -20.52 -12.02
CA HIS A 424 0.45 -21.80 -12.22
C HIS A 424 0.13 -21.98 -13.71
N GLN A 425 0.59 -23.08 -14.32
CA GLN A 425 0.31 -23.49 -15.71
C GLN A 425 0.36 -22.33 -16.75
N PRO A 426 1.53 -21.69 -16.97
CA PRO A 426 1.66 -20.63 -17.95
C PRO A 426 1.61 -21.17 -19.39
N SER A 427 0.98 -20.40 -20.28
CA SER A 427 1.12 -20.61 -21.72
C SER A 427 2.58 -20.51 -22.16
N TYR A 428 2.96 -21.24 -23.20
CA TYR A 428 4.31 -21.18 -23.81
C TYR A 428 4.81 -19.75 -24.09
N THR A 429 3.90 -18.87 -24.51
CA THR A 429 4.18 -17.46 -24.77
C THR A 429 4.55 -16.67 -23.51
N LEU A 430 3.90 -16.94 -22.38
CA LEU A 430 4.27 -16.36 -21.07
C LEU A 430 5.55 -16.99 -20.54
N PHE A 431 5.70 -18.31 -20.67
CA PHE A 431 6.89 -19.05 -20.25
C PHE A 431 8.18 -18.47 -20.84
N LYS A 432 8.18 -18.20 -22.16
CA LYS A 432 9.31 -17.59 -22.88
C LYS A 432 9.62 -16.13 -22.52
N MET A 433 8.77 -15.45 -21.75
CA MET A 433 9.00 -14.07 -21.31
C MET A 433 9.71 -13.96 -19.95
N PHE A 434 9.86 -15.07 -19.22
CA PHE A 434 10.65 -15.12 -18.00
C PHE A 434 12.15 -15.27 -18.30
N ASP A 435 13.00 -14.69 -17.47
CA ASP A 435 14.45 -14.77 -17.65
C ASP A 435 15.04 -15.96 -16.87
N ASP A 436 14.50 -16.23 -15.68
CA ASP A 436 14.85 -17.35 -14.78
C ASP A 436 13.62 -18.16 -14.33
N LEU A 437 13.85 -19.43 -14.03
CA LEU A 437 12.89 -20.40 -13.50
C LEU A 437 13.42 -21.01 -12.21
N ILE A 438 12.57 -21.05 -11.18
CA ILE A 438 12.73 -21.83 -9.95
C ILE A 438 11.65 -22.91 -9.99
N LEU A 439 12.04 -24.17 -10.18
CA LEU A 439 11.12 -25.31 -10.22
C LEU A 439 11.21 -26.11 -8.91
N LEU A 440 10.08 -26.19 -8.18
CA LEU A 440 9.97 -26.88 -6.90
C LEU A 440 9.17 -28.17 -7.03
N ALA A 441 9.59 -29.22 -6.34
CA ALA A 441 8.84 -30.48 -6.19
C ALA A 441 8.03 -30.52 -4.89
N LYS A 442 7.14 -31.53 -4.77
CA LYS A 442 6.42 -31.84 -3.52
C LYS A 442 7.43 -32.03 -2.36
N GLY A 443 7.16 -31.39 -1.22
CA GLY A 443 8.11 -31.32 -0.08
C GLY A 443 9.04 -30.10 -0.09
N GLY A 444 8.90 -29.19 -1.07
CA GLY A 444 9.67 -27.95 -1.15
C GLY A 444 11.16 -28.19 -1.40
N LEU A 445 11.43 -29.04 -2.39
CA LEU A 445 12.77 -29.39 -2.88
C LEU A 445 12.99 -28.75 -4.25
N THR A 446 14.18 -28.22 -4.52
CA THR A 446 14.51 -27.61 -5.82
C THR A 446 14.87 -28.69 -6.86
N VAL A 447 14.25 -28.61 -8.03
CA VAL A 447 14.50 -29.51 -9.19
C VAL A 447 15.35 -28.81 -10.26
N TYR A 448 15.15 -27.51 -10.40
CA TYR A 448 15.89 -26.65 -11.32
C TYR A 448 15.88 -25.21 -10.78
N HIS A 449 17.01 -24.53 -10.90
CA HIS A 449 17.10 -23.09 -10.71
C HIS A 449 18.11 -22.49 -11.68
N GLY A 450 17.64 -21.67 -12.62
CA GLY A 450 18.48 -21.04 -13.64
C GLY A 450 17.67 -20.43 -14.77
N SER A 451 18.35 -20.04 -15.86
CA SER A 451 17.66 -19.36 -16.97
C SER A 451 16.68 -20.27 -17.70
N VAL A 452 15.51 -19.74 -18.07
CA VAL A 452 14.47 -20.49 -18.80
C VAL A 452 15.00 -21.15 -20.07
N LYS A 453 15.92 -20.49 -20.79
CA LYS A 453 16.47 -21.02 -22.05
C LYS A 453 17.23 -22.34 -21.90
N LYS A 454 17.80 -22.61 -20.72
CA LYS A 454 18.60 -23.80 -20.43
C LYS A 454 17.82 -24.93 -19.76
N VAL A 455 16.52 -24.74 -19.51
CA VAL A 455 15.72 -25.75 -18.80
C VAL A 455 15.53 -27.02 -19.64
N GLU A 456 15.27 -26.86 -20.95
CA GLU A 456 15.10 -27.97 -21.89
C GLU A 456 16.44 -28.72 -22.08
N GLU A 457 17.56 -28.00 -22.14
CA GLU A 457 18.91 -28.57 -22.16
C GLU A 457 19.19 -29.42 -20.90
N TYR A 458 18.88 -28.89 -19.71
CA TYR A 458 19.06 -29.62 -18.44
C TYR A 458 18.19 -30.88 -18.34
N PHE A 459 16.91 -30.81 -18.72
CA PHE A 459 16.08 -32.01 -18.72
C PHE A 459 16.54 -33.03 -19.77
N ALA A 460 17.04 -32.58 -20.92
CA ALA A 460 17.62 -33.48 -21.92
C ALA A 460 18.86 -34.23 -21.41
N THR A 461 19.74 -33.62 -20.59
CA THR A 461 20.88 -34.37 -19.98
C THR A 461 20.44 -35.44 -18.99
N LEU A 462 19.22 -35.33 -18.44
CA LEU A 462 18.59 -36.35 -17.60
C LEU A 462 17.83 -37.43 -18.41
N GLY A 463 17.85 -37.37 -19.74
CA GLY A 463 17.08 -38.26 -20.61
C GLY A 463 15.60 -37.89 -20.75
N ILE A 464 15.22 -36.68 -20.32
CA ILE A 464 13.84 -36.17 -20.35
C ILE A 464 13.71 -35.16 -21.49
N THR A 465 13.25 -35.63 -22.65
CA THR A 465 12.96 -34.79 -23.82
C THR A 465 11.48 -34.39 -23.86
N VAL A 466 11.20 -33.10 -24.05
CA VAL A 466 9.82 -32.62 -24.21
C VAL A 466 9.30 -33.05 -25.58
N PRO A 467 8.14 -33.74 -25.70
CA PRO A 467 7.58 -34.11 -26.99
C PRO A 467 7.17 -32.90 -27.82
N GLU A 468 7.22 -33.03 -29.16
CA GLU A 468 6.72 -31.98 -30.04
C GLU A 468 5.23 -31.66 -29.76
N ARG A 469 4.89 -30.37 -29.86
CA ARG A 469 3.54 -29.81 -29.64
C ARG A 469 3.00 -29.90 -28.20
N VAL A 470 3.80 -30.35 -27.23
CA VAL A 470 3.48 -30.25 -25.79
C VAL A 470 4.05 -28.94 -25.22
N ASN A 471 3.35 -28.32 -24.26
CA ASN A 471 3.83 -27.12 -23.58
C ASN A 471 4.88 -27.51 -22.51
N PRO A 472 6.16 -27.09 -22.62
CA PRO A 472 7.22 -27.49 -21.68
C PRO A 472 6.91 -27.28 -20.18
N PRO A 473 6.40 -26.11 -19.70
CA PRO A 473 6.08 -25.93 -18.29
C PRO A 473 5.04 -26.92 -17.75
N ASP A 474 4.03 -27.28 -18.56
CA ASP A 474 3.01 -28.26 -18.15
C ASP A 474 3.63 -29.66 -18.08
N TYR A 475 4.43 -30.05 -19.09
CA TYR A 475 5.16 -31.31 -19.12
C TYR A 475 6.11 -31.49 -17.91
N PHE A 476 6.83 -30.43 -17.51
CA PHE A 476 7.67 -30.47 -16.31
C PHE A 476 6.85 -30.62 -15.02
N ILE A 477 5.64 -30.04 -14.94
CA ILE A 477 4.75 -30.20 -13.78
C ILE A 477 4.19 -31.64 -13.76
N ASP A 478 3.74 -32.18 -14.89
CA ASP A 478 3.18 -33.53 -15.00
C ASP A 478 4.17 -34.63 -14.58
N ILE A 479 5.45 -34.45 -14.92
CA ILE A 479 6.55 -35.32 -14.44
C ILE A 479 6.70 -35.23 -12.92
N LEU A 480 6.64 -34.02 -12.34
CA LEU A 480 6.77 -33.80 -10.90
C LEU A 480 5.55 -34.24 -10.09
N GLU A 481 4.37 -34.34 -10.73
CA GLU A 481 3.21 -34.99 -10.13
C GLU A 481 3.26 -36.52 -10.24
N GLY A 482 4.05 -37.06 -11.18
CA GLY A 482 4.16 -38.48 -11.47
C GLY A 482 3.09 -38.98 -12.44
N ILE A 483 2.39 -38.09 -13.13
CA ILE A 483 1.38 -38.39 -14.15
C ILE A 483 2.07 -38.94 -15.40
N VAL A 484 3.09 -38.22 -15.88
CA VAL A 484 3.95 -38.67 -16.97
C VAL A 484 5.18 -39.33 -16.39
N LYS A 485 5.36 -40.62 -16.69
CA LYS A 485 6.62 -41.32 -16.44
C LYS A 485 7.59 -40.98 -17.57
N PRO A 486 8.84 -40.56 -17.28
CA PRO A 486 9.85 -40.39 -18.33
C PRO A 486 10.13 -41.73 -19.00
N SER A 487 10.62 -41.68 -20.24
CA SER A 487 10.82 -42.85 -21.10
C SER A 487 11.70 -43.92 -20.43
N THR A 488 11.31 -45.18 -20.65
CA THR A 488 11.79 -46.39 -19.96
C THR A 488 13.29 -46.64 -20.07
N SER A 489 13.99 -45.96 -20.97
CA SER A 489 15.45 -46.03 -21.15
C SER A 489 16.27 -45.25 -20.12
N SER A 490 15.65 -44.33 -19.37
CA SER A 490 16.37 -43.37 -18.52
C SER A 490 16.44 -43.74 -17.03
N GLY A 491 15.58 -44.63 -16.55
CA GLY A 491 15.51 -45.09 -15.16
C GLY A 491 15.19 -44.00 -14.11
N VAL A 492 14.87 -42.77 -14.53
CA VAL A 492 14.74 -41.62 -13.62
C VAL A 492 13.35 -41.59 -12.98
N THR A 493 13.28 -41.79 -11.66
CA THR A 493 12.04 -41.56 -10.91
C THR A 493 11.92 -40.08 -10.54
N TYR A 494 10.72 -39.49 -10.61
CA TYR A 494 10.49 -38.07 -10.27
C TYR A 494 11.01 -37.67 -8.87
N LYS A 495 11.01 -38.60 -7.92
CA LYS A 495 11.56 -38.44 -6.56
C LYS A 495 13.09 -38.22 -6.53
N GLN A 496 13.81 -38.72 -7.53
CA GLN A 496 15.27 -38.56 -7.64
C GLN A 496 15.67 -37.22 -8.26
N LEU A 497 14.78 -36.53 -8.97
CA LEU A 497 15.09 -35.27 -9.67
C LEU A 497 15.68 -34.18 -8.76
N PRO A 498 15.18 -33.93 -7.53
CA PRO A 498 15.79 -32.96 -6.64
C PRO A 498 17.18 -33.38 -6.15
N VAL A 499 17.39 -34.68 -5.87
CA VAL A 499 18.71 -35.20 -5.47
C VAL A 499 19.72 -35.02 -6.60
N ARG A 500 19.33 -35.32 -7.85
CA ARG A 500 20.17 -35.07 -9.03
C ARG A 500 20.49 -33.59 -9.24
N TRP A 501 19.55 -32.68 -8.99
CA TRP A 501 19.80 -31.24 -9.01
C TRP A 501 20.85 -30.82 -7.97
N MET A 502 20.78 -31.36 -6.76
CA MET A 502 21.76 -31.09 -5.70
C MET A 502 23.15 -31.60 -6.09
N LEU A 503 23.25 -32.84 -6.57
CA LEU A 503 24.51 -33.44 -7.04
C LEU A 503 25.11 -32.67 -8.24
N HIS A 504 24.31 -32.28 -9.22
CA HIS A 504 24.74 -31.52 -10.39
C HIS A 504 25.39 -30.18 -10.03
N ASN A 505 24.97 -29.55 -8.93
CA ASN A 505 25.50 -28.27 -8.46
C ASN A 505 26.49 -28.40 -7.28
N GLY A 506 26.81 -29.62 -6.84
CA GLY A 506 27.69 -29.87 -5.69
C GLY A 506 27.11 -29.46 -4.33
N TYR A 507 25.79 -29.39 -4.18
CA TYR A 507 25.14 -29.06 -2.91
C TYR A 507 25.10 -30.27 -1.95
N PRO A 508 25.21 -30.05 -0.62
CA PRO A 508 25.21 -31.13 0.36
C PRO A 508 23.84 -31.82 0.43
N VAL A 509 23.78 -33.10 0.06
CA VAL A 509 22.54 -33.89 0.08
C VAL A 509 22.29 -34.46 1.49
N PRO A 510 21.11 -34.25 2.10
CA PRO A 510 20.74 -34.91 3.35
C PRO A 510 20.75 -36.44 3.26
N MET A 511 21.30 -37.10 4.29
CA MET A 511 21.47 -38.55 4.33
C MET A 511 20.15 -39.34 4.25
N ASP A 512 19.04 -38.75 4.71
CA ASP A 512 17.70 -39.34 4.62
C ASP A 512 17.17 -39.40 3.18
N MET A 513 17.61 -38.50 2.30
CA MET A 513 17.27 -38.53 0.88
C MET A 513 18.07 -39.57 0.11
N LEU A 514 19.36 -39.75 0.43
CA LEU A 514 20.24 -40.75 -0.19
C LEU A 514 19.75 -42.19 0.08
N GLN A 515 19.39 -42.50 1.32
CA GLN A 515 18.82 -43.80 1.66
C GLN A 515 17.51 -44.08 0.90
N SER A 516 16.72 -43.04 0.64
CA SER A 516 15.46 -43.17 -0.12
C SER A 516 15.65 -43.35 -1.64
N SER A 517 16.81 -42.98 -2.20
CA SER A 517 17.12 -43.23 -3.61
C SER A 517 17.66 -44.64 -3.84
N ASP A 518 18.48 -45.16 -2.93
CA ASP A 518 19.16 -46.45 -3.10
C ASP A 518 18.23 -47.63 -2.79
N GLY A 519 17.40 -47.52 -1.74
CA GLY A 519 16.43 -48.56 -1.37
C GLY A 519 15.31 -48.83 -2.38
N MET A 520 15.16 -48.00 -3.42
CA MET A 520 14.13 -48.17 -4.46
C MET A 520 14.62 -48.86 -5.73
N ALA A 521 15.93 -49.08 -5.88
CA ALA A 521 16.47 -49.86 -7.00
C ALA A 521 16.24 -51.38 -6.84
N ALA A 522 16.02 -51.86 -5.61
CA ALA A 522 15.90 -53.28 -5.27
C ALA A 522 14.46 -53.82 -5.22
N SER A 523 13.43 -52.99 -5.40
CA SER A 523 12.01 -53.37 -5.24
C SER A 523 11.14 -53.05 -6.46
N ALA A 524 11.70 -53.22 -7.67
CA ALA A 524 11.01 -53.05 -8.94
C ALA A 524 10.65 -54.41 -9.58
N GLY A 525 10.12 -55.33 -8.77
CA GLY A 525 9.67 -56.66 -9.18
C GLY A 525 8.79 -57.27 -8.08
N GLU A 526 7.77 -58.01 -8.52
CA GLU A 526 6.82 -58.82 -7.71
C GLU A 526 5.65 -58.09 -7.01
N ASN A 527 4.54 -58.07 -7.77
CA ASN A 527 3.21 -58.59 -7.43
C ASN A 527 2.38 -58.08 -6.24
N SER A 528 1.09 -58.01 -6.56
CA SER A 528 -0.06 -57.79 -5.69
C SER A 528 -0.26 -58.87 -4.62
N ALA A 529 -0.87 -58.45 -3.51
CA ALA A 529 -1.70 -59.25 -2.60
C ALA A 529 -1.02 -60.41 -1.83
N HIS A 530 -0.59 -60.12 -0.60
CA HIS A 530 -1.15 -60.75 0.60
C HIS A 530 -0.87 -59.87 1.83
N GLY A 531 -1.71 -59.98 2.87
CA GLY A 531 -1.59 -59.18 4.09
C GLY A 531 -0.98 -59.95 5.27
N GLY A 532 -0.66 -59.21 6.34
CA GLY A 532 -0.48 -59.77 7.69
C GLY A 532 0.96 -59.84 8.20
N SER A 533 1.41 -58.79 8.89
CA SER A 533 1.80 -58.90 10.31
C SER A 533 2.26 -57.53 10.87
N THR A 534 1.73 -57.18 12.03
CA THR A 534 2.20 -56.08 12.88
C THR A 534 3.36 -56.52 13.76
N PRO A 535 4.30 -55.63 14.07
CA PRO A 535 4.96 -55.61 15.37
C PRO A 535 4.51 -54.39 16.19
N ASN A 536 4.20 -54.63 17.45
CA ASN A 536 3.70 -53.69 18.46
C ASN A 536 4.21 -52.23 18.34
N ALA A 537 3.32 -51.32 17.95
CA ALA A 537 3.36 -49.95 18.46
C ALA A 537 2.46 -49.91 19.71
N GLY A 538 3.05 -49.57 20.86
CA GLY A 538 2.31 -49.44 22.11
C GLY A 538 1.22 -48.37 22.00
N SER A 539 0.03 -48.68 22.53
CA SER A 539 -1.12 -47.78 22.53
C SER A 539 -0.98 -46.69 23.60
N ASP A 540 -0.05 -45.75 23.40
CA ASP A 540 -0.07 -44.50 24.13
C ASP A 540 -1.24 -43.64 23.61
N GLY A 541 -2.27 -43.52 24.45
CA GLY A 541 -3.45 -42.73 24.12
C GLY A 541 -3.06 -41.27 23.91
N GLN A 542 -3.13 -40.80 22.66
CA GLN A 542 -2.98 -39.39 22.33
C GLN A 542 -4.08 -38.59 23.02
N SER A 543 -3.70 -38.00 24.16
CA SER A 543 -4.57 -37.16 24.96
C SER A 543 -5.00 -35.95 24.14
N PHE A 544 -6.31 -35.81 23.91
CA PHE A 544 -6.91 -34.62 23.31
C PHE A 544 -6.48 -33.32 24.03
N ALA A 545 -6.27 -33.39 25.35
CA ALA A 545 -5.73 -32.27 26.12
C ALA A 545 -4.25 -32.00 25.79
N GLY A 546 -3.45 -33.03 25.51
CA GLY A 546 -2.07 -32.90 25.04
C GLY A 546 -1.99 -32.17 23.70
N ASP A 547 -2.76 -32.64 22.71
CA ASP A 547 -2.85 -31.98 21.39
C ASP A 547 -3.36 -30.54 21.51
N PHE A 548 -4.40 -30.30 22.34
CA PHE A 548 -4.91 -28.95 22.60
C PHE A 548 -3.87 -28.04 23.27
N TRP A 549 -3.14 -28.52 24.28
CA TRP A 549 -2.07 -27.76 24.91
C TRP A 549 -0.89 -27.49 23.96
N GLN A 550 -0.58 -28.43 23.08
CA GLN A 550 0.46 -28.29 22.07
C GLN A 550 0.07 -27.31 20.96
N ASP A 551 -1.21 -27.28 20.57
CA ASP A 551 -1.78 -26.30 19.63
C ASP A 551 -1.89 -24.90 20.27
N VAL A 552 -2.32 -24.80 21.53
CA VAL A 552 -2.30 -23.54 22.31
C VAL A 552 -0.88 -23.02 22.48
N LYS A 553 0.09 -23.88 22.80
CA LYS A 553 1.51 -23.51 22.91
C LYS A 553 2.06 -23.05 21.55
N CYS A 554 1.74 -23.76 20.47
CA CYS A 554 2.10 -23.35 19.10
C CYS A 554 1.48 -21.98 18.76
N HIS A 555 0.20 -21.74 19.08
CA HIS A 555 -0.45 -20.45 18.90
C HIS A 555 0.21 -19.32 19.72
N VAL A 556 0.62 -19.59 20.97
CA VAL A 556 1.35 -18.63 21.81
C VAL A 556 2.74 -18.35 21.26
N GLU A 557 3.46 -19.37 20.76
CA GLU A 557 4.77 -19.21 20.12
C GLU A 557 4.67 -18.47 18.77
N VAL A 558 3.67 -18.76 17.94
CA VAL A 558 3.34 -18.02 16.71
C VAL A 558 3.08 -16.54 17.02
N ASN A 559 2.32 -16.26 18.08
CA ASN A 559 2.07 -14.90 18.54
C ASN A 559 3.35 -14.26 19.09
N LYS A 560 4.22 -15.00 19.78
CA LYS A 560 5.53 -14.53 20.27
C LYS A 560 6.50 -14.20 19.13
N ASP A 561 6.57 -15.04 18.09
CA ASP A 561 7.33 -14.76 16.88
C ASP A 561 6.79 -13.48 16.21
N ALA A 562 5.46 -13.39 16.00
CA ALA A 562 4.82 -12.21 15.42
C ALA A 562 5.05 -10.95 16.25
N LEU A 563 5.10 -11.08 17.58
CA LEU A 563 5.47 -9.99 18.49
C LEU A 563 6.91 -9.57 18.33
N GLN A 564 7.85 -10.52 18.32
CA GLN A 564 9.26 -10.24 18.09
C GLN A 564 9.48 -9.58 16.73
N HIS A 565 8.87 -10.07 15.65
CA HIS A 565 8.95 -9.45 14.32
C HIS A 565 8.31 -8.06 14.21
N ASN A 566 7.27 -7.75 15.00
CA ASN A 566 6.63 -6.43 15.00
C ASN A 566 7.29 -5.41 15.94
N PHE A 567 7.88 -5.85 17.06
CA PHE A 567 8.49 -4.98 18.07
C PHE A 567 10.02 -4.87 17.97
N LEU A 568 10.73 -5.88 17.44
CA LEU A 568 12.13 -5.74 17.07
C LEU A 568 12.23 -4.82 15.86
N LYS A 569 12.40 -3.53 16.16
CA LYS A 569 12.60 -2.45 15.21
C LYS A 569 13.95 -2.65 14.50
N SER A 570 13.98 -3.52 13.50
CA SER A 570 15.12 -3.70 12.61
C SER A 570 15.54 -2.33 12.08
N SER A 571 16.84 -2.00 12.17
CA SER A 571 17.38 -0.79 11.56
C SER A 571 17.00 -0.76 10.09
N ASP A 572 16.44 0.37 9.66
CA ASP A 572 16.01 0.55 8.28
C ASP A 572 17.25 0.83 7.41
N LEU A 573 17.52 -0.09 6.48
CA LEU A 573 18.67 -0.05 5.58
C LEU A 573 18.28 0.38 4.17
N SER A 574 17.01 0.77 3.96
CA SER A 574 16.49 1.18 2.64
C SER A 574 16.76 2.64 2.29
N GLU A 575 17.33 3.42 3.22
CA GLU A 575 17.56 4.88 3.15
C GLU A 575 16.29 5.72 2.83
N ARG A 576 15.11 5.10 2.77
CA ARG A 576 13.89 5.73 2.26
C ARG A 576 13.11 6.46 3.34
N ILE A 577 13.02 7.78 3.23
CA ILE A 577 12.19 8.62 4.09
C ILE A 577 10.71 8.49 3.68
N THR A 578 9.97 7.61 4.36
CA THR A 578 8.51 7.51 4.22
C THR A 578 7.79 8.60 5.03
N PRO A 579 6.62 9.10 4.58
CA PRO A 579 5.80 10.07 5.31
C PRO A 579 5.59 9.70 6.79
N GLY A 580 5.79 10.68 7.68
CA GLY A 580 5.64 10.48 9.12
C GLY A 580 4.20 10.18 9.55
N VAL A 581 4.04 9.63 10.76
CA VAL A 581 2.76 9.16 11.32
C VAL A 581 1.63 10.19 11.21
N PHE A 582 1.91 11.48 11.45
CA PHE A 582 0.94 12.56 11.33
C PHE A 582 0.47 12.81 9.88
N GLN A 583 1.38 12.73 8.90
CA GLN A 583 1.01 12.84 7.48
C GLN A 583 0.18 11.63 7.04
N GLN A 584 0.60 10.42 7.43
CA GLN A 584 -0.18 9.20 7.18
C GLN A 584 -1.58 9.29 7.81
N TYR A 585 -1.69 9.74 9.07
CA TYR A 585 -2.97 9.96 9.75
C TYR A 585 -3.89 10.86 8.93
N ARG A 586 -3.38 11.98 8.39
CA ARG A 586 -4.17 12.87 7.52
C ARG A 586 -4.63 12.17 6.22
N TYR A 587 -3.83 11.29 5.64
CA TYR A 587 -4.23 10.51 4.45
C TYR A 587 -5.27 9.44 4.78
N PHE A 588 -5.09 8.69 5.87
CA PHE A 588 -6.08 7.73 6.36
C PHE A 588 -7.40 8.41 6.73
N LEU A 589 -7.36 9.57 7.40
CA LEU A 589 -8.54 10.38 7.75
C LEU A 589 -9.29 10.82 6.48
N GLY A 590 -8.57 11.29 5.46
CA GLY A 590 -9.14 11.65 4.16
C GLY A 590 -9.78 10.46 3.43
N ARG A 591 -9.18 9.26 3.53
CA ARG A 591 -9.72 8.01 2.97
C ARG A 591 -10.99 7.57 3.71
N GLY A 592 -10.93 7.46 5.04
CA GLY A 592 -12.04 7.01 5.85
C GLY A 592 -13.25 7.96 5.76
N GLY A 593 -13.00 9.27 5.66
CA GLY A 593 -14.06 10.25 5.39
C GLY A 593 -14.78 10.02 4.05
N LYS A 594 -14.04 9.69 2.98
CA LYS A 594 -14.65 9.30 1.68
C LYS A 594 -15.47 8.00 1.79
N GLN A 595 -14.93 6.98 2.47
CA GLN A 595 -15.64 5.71 2.70
C GLN A 595 -16.95 5.94 3.45
N ARG A 596 -16.94 6.73 4.53
CA ARG A 596 -18.15 7.05 5.31
C ARG A 596 -19.18 7.85 4.53
N LEU A 597 -18.79 8.77 3.65
CA LEU A 597 -19.73 9.45 2.76
C LEU A 597 -20.41 8.47 1.79
N ARG A 598 -19.66 7.52 1.21
CA ARG A 598 -20.23 6.48 0.31
C ARG A 598 -21.06 5.42 1.05
N GLU A 599 -20.87 5.29 2.36
CA GLU A 599 -21.63 4.43 3.29
C GLU A 599 -22.77 5.17 4.01
N ALA A 600 -23.10 6.42 3.63
CA ALA A 600 -24.09 7.25 4.32
C ALA A 600 -25.46 6.59 4.48
N ARG A 601 -25.89 5.74 3.53
CA ARG A 601 -27.14 4.96 3.63
C ARG A 601 -27.16 4.07 4.89
N THR A 602 -26.06 3.40 5.20
CA THR A 602 -25.94 2.52 6.38
C THR A 602 -25.96 3.34 7.67
N GLN A 603 -25.36 4.54 7.66
CA GLN A 603 -25.43 5.47 8.80
C GLN A 603 -26.84 6.02 9.02
N ALA A 604 -27.57 6.35 7.94
CA ALA A 604 -28.96 6.80 8.04
C ALA A 604 -29.88 5.75 8.68
N VAL A 605 -29.67 4.46 8.36
CA VAL A 605 -30.38 3.34 9.02
C VAL A 605 -30.05 3.27 10.51
N ASP A 606 -28.78 3.41 10.91
CA ASP A 606 -28.41 3.43 12.34
C ASP A 606 -29.08 4.59 13.10
N PHE A 607 -29.10 5.78 12.51
CA PHE A 607 -29.75 6.94 13.10
C PHE A 607 -31.28 6.75 13.18
N LEU A 608 -31.91 6.16 12.16
CA LEU A 608 -33.34 5.85 12.16
C LEU A 608 -33.71 4.83 13.25
N ILE A 609 -32.94 3.74 13.41
CA ILE A 609 -33.17 2.75 14.46
C ILE A 609 -33.03 3.39 15.85
N LEU A 610 -32.02 4.26 16.04
CA LEU A 610 -31.80 4.95 17.31
C LEU A 610 -32.90 5.97 17.62
N LEU A 611 -33.44 6.63 16.60
CA LEU A 611 -34.59 7.53 16.68
C LEU A 611 -35.84 6.76 17.11
N ILE A 612 -36.15 5.64 16.45
CA ILE A 612 -37.28 4.76 16.82
C ILE A 612 -37.12 4.24 18.26
N ALA A 613 -35.91 3.83 18.67
CA ALA A 613 -35.64 3.43 20.06
C ALA A 613 -35.88 4.56 21.07
N GLY A 614 -35.54 5.81 20.71
CA GLY A 614 -35.85 7.00 21.51
C GLY A 614 -37.36 7.27 21.64
N VAL A 615 -38.14 7.03 20.57
CA VAL A 615 -39.62 7.10 20.61
C VAL A 615 -40.18 6.01 21.53
N CYS A 616 -39.83 4.74 21.30
CA CYS A 616 -40.37 3.61 22.06
C CYS A 616 -40.03 3.69 23.55
N LEU A 617 -38.79 4.07 23.91
CA LEU A 617 -38.43 4.25 25.32
C LEU A 617 -38.99 5.54 25.91
N GLY A 618 -39.15 6.60 25.10
CA GLY A 618 -39.77 7.84 25.52
C GLY A 618 -41.27 7.69 25.87
N THR A 619 -41.99 6.79 25.20
CA THR A 619 -43.40 6.48 25.51
C THR A 619 -43.59 5.44 26.61
N LEU A 620 -42.70 4.43 26.69
CA LEU A 620 -42.81 3.33 27.66
C LEU A 620 -42.28 3.70 29.05
N ALA A 621 -41.17 4.45 29.14
CA ALA A 621 -40.59 4.82 30.43
C ALA A 621 -41.21 6.12 30.93
N LYS A 622 -41.81 6.12 32.12
CA LYS A 622 -42.17 7.36 32.82
C LYS A 622 -41.02 7.79 33.73
N VAL A 623 -40.30 8.85 33.36
CA VAL A 623 -39.19 9.41 34.17
C VAL A 623 -39.67 10.46 35.18
N SER A 624 -40.96 10.82 35.14
CA SER A 624 -41.63 11.73 36.06
C SER A 624 -41.85 11.20 37.48
N ASP A 625 -41.64 9.90 37.69
CA ASP A 625 -42.06 9.16 38.88
C ASP A 625 -41.15 9.41 40.10
N GLU A 626 -41.64 9.07 41.30
CA GLU A 626 -40.97 9.30 42.60
C GLU A 626 -39.58 8.63 42.73
N THR A 627 -39.25 7.71 41.84
CA THR A 627 -37.97 7.01 41.74
C THR A 627 -36.92 7.75 40.90
N PHE A 628 -37.16 9.03 40.58
CA PHE A 628 -36.31 9.87 39.71
C PHE A 628 -36.04 9.25 38.32
N GLY A 629 -36.95 8.37 37.88
CA GLY A 629 -36.88 7.68 36.59
C GLY A 629 -35.78 6.62 36.47
N ALA A 630 -35.24 6.10 37.57
CA ALA A 630 -34.14 5.12 37.56
C ALA A 630 -34.40 3.93 36.60
N ILE A 631 -35.61 3.39 36.59
CA ILE A 631 -36.03 2.29 35.69
C ILE A 631 -36.04 2.74 34.22
N GLY A 632 -36.47 3.97 33.92
CA GLY A 632 -36.41 4.51 32.56
C GLY A 632 -34.97 4.68 32.05
N TYR A 633 -34.08 5.11 32.94
CA TYR A 633 -32.66 5.25 32.61
C TYR A 633 -31.93 3.90 32.50
N THR A 634 -32.32 2.84 33.22
CA THR A 634 -31.73 1.51 32.97
C THR A 634 -32.04 1.02 31.55
N TYR A 635 -33.28 1.14 31.08
CA TYR A 635 -33.63 0.78 29.69
C TYR A 635 -32.89 1.65 28.66
N THR A 636 -32.73 2.96 28.92
CA THR A 636 -31.91 3.86 28.11
C THR A 636 -30.45 3.38 28.03
N VAL A 637 -29.83 3.05 29.17
CA VAL A 637 -28.44 2.55 29.22
C VAL A 637 -28.29 1.25 28.43
N ILE A 638 -29.23 0.31 28.53
CA ILE A 638 -29.22 -0.96 27.78
C ILE A 638 -29.35 -0.69 26.27
N ALA A 639 -30.41 0.00 25.84
CA ALA A 639 -30.72 0.17 24.42
C ALA A 639 -29.66 1.00 23.69
N VAL A 640 -29.25 2.14 24.26
CA VAL A 640 -28.20 2.98 23.67
C VAL A 640 -26.87 2.23 23.63
N SER A 641 -26.53 1.47 24.68
CA SER A 641 -25.32 0.62 24.67
C SER A 641 -25.35 -0.40 23.53
N LEU A 642 -26.44 -1.16 23.42
CA LEU A 642 -26.57 -2.24 22.43
C LEU A 642 -26.49 -1.71 21.00
N LEU A 643 -27.30 -0.69 20.67
CA LEU A 643 -27.33 -0.10 19.33
C LEU A 643 -25.98 0.55 18.96
N CYS A 644 -25.34 1.24 19.90
CA CYS A 644 -24.05 1.85 19.63
C CYS A 644 -22.91 0.81 19.47
N LYS A 645 -22.92 -0.31 20.21
CA LYS A 645 -21.92 -1.38 20.01
C LYS A 645 -22.07 -2.05 18.66
N ILE A 646 -23.27 -2.48 18.28
CA ILE A 646 -23.51 -3.15 16.98
C ILE A 646 -23.01 -2.27 15.83
N ALA A 647 -23.30 -0.96 15.91
CA ALA A 647 -22.81 -0.02 14.91
C ALA A 647 -21.28 0.15 14.91
N ALA A 648 -20.64 0.19 16.08
CA ALA A 648 -19.19 0.35 16.22
C ALA A 648 -18.37 -0.92 15.89
N LEU A 649 -18.96 -2.12 16.04
CA LEU A 649 -18.32 -3.38 15.64
C LEU A 649 -17.89 -3.37 14.16
N ARG A 650 -18.71 -2.74 13.30
CA ARG A 650 -18.44 -2.67 11.86
C ARG A 650 -17.16 -1.91 11.51
N THR A 651 -16.73 -0.93 12.33
CA THR A 651 -15.55 -0.09 12.04
C THR A 651 -14.25 -0.89 11.93
N PHE A 652 -14.04 -1.87 12.80
CA PHE A 652 -12.82 -2.70 12.79
C PHE A 652 -13.08 -4.16 12.42
N GLY A 653 -14.34 -4.62 12.38
CA GLY A 653 -14.68 -6.00 12.05
C GLY A 653 -14.43 -6.39 10.59
N LEU A 654 -14.86 -5.53 9.64
CA LEU A 654 -14.73 -5.81 8.19
C LEU A 654 -13.33 -5.50 7.64
N ASP A 655 -12.67 -4.48 8.18
CA ASP A 655 -11.42 -3.95 7.63
C ASP A 655 -10.13 -4.67 8.09
N LYS A 656 -10.22 -5.72 8.92
CA LYS A 656 -9.02 -6.39 9.49
C LYS A 656 -8.01 -6.82 8.43
N LEU A 657 -8.50 -7.43 7.34
CA LEU A 657 -7.67 -7.93 6.24
C LEU A 657 -6.96 -6.80 5.50
N HIS A 658 -7.66 -5.68 5.25
CA HIS A 658 -7.08 -4.48 4.66
C HIS A 658 -5.99 -3.88 5.57
N TYR A 659 -6.28 -3.77 6.87
CA TYR A 659 -5.32 -3.26 7.86
C TYR A 659 -4.05 -4.13 7.94
N TRP A 660 -4.16 -5.46 8.03
CA TRP A 660 -2.97 -6.32 8.08
C TRP A 660 -2.15 -6.27 6.80
N ARG A 661 -2.80 -6.20 5.63
CA ARG A 661 -2.10 -5.97 4.37
C ARG A 661 -1.29 -4.69 4.44
N GLU A 662 -1.93 -3.56 4.74
CA GLU A 662 -1.32 -2.22 4.80
C GLU A 662 -0.18 -2.14 5.83
N SER A 663 -0.37 -2.75 7.01
CA SER A 663 0.66 -2.90 8.05
C SER A 663 1.81 -3.80 7.60
N SER A 664 1.55 -4.86 6.82
CA SER A 664 2.59 -5.72 6.24
C SER A 664 3.38 -5.03 5.12
N SER A 665 2.78 -4.05 4.44
CA SER A 665 3.42 -3.20 3.42
C SER A 665 4.12 -1.97 4.01
N GLY A 666 4.13 -1.80 5.34
CA GLY A 666 4.93 -0.78 6.05
C GLY A 666 4.18 0.49 6.47
N MET A 667 2.85 0.54 6.35
CA MET A 667 2.06 1.67 6.84
C MET A 667 1.90 1.64 8.37
N SER A 668 1.71 2.82 8.99
CA SER A 668 1.64 2.95 10.45
C SER A 668 0.28 2.51 11.02
N SER A 669 0.30 1.50 11.90
CA SER A 669 -0.87 1.03 12.65
C SER A 669 -1.50 2.10 13.55
N LEU A 670 -0.68 2.97 14.15
CA LEU A 670 -1.15 4.06 15.01
C LEU A 670 -1.88 5.14 14.20
N ALA A 671 -1.36 5.49 13.02
CA ALA A 671 -2.04 6.39 12.09
C ALA A 671 -3.40 5.83 11.64
N TYR A 672 -3.45 4.53 11.31
CA TYR A 672 -4.69 3.83 10.98
C TYR A 672 -5.71 3.88 12.14
N PHE A 673 -5.32 3.45 13.34
CA PHE A 673 -6.23 3.40 14.50
C PHE A 673 -6.80 4.78 14.88
N LEU A 674 -5.93 5.79 15.02
CA LEU A 674 -6.37 7.15 15.37
C LEU A 674 -7.28 7.76 14.28
N SER A 675 -7.01 7.49 13.00
CA SER A 675 -7.87 7.99 11.92
C SER A 675 -9.28 7.39 11.95
N ARG A 676 -9.40 6.10 12.30
CA ARG A 676 -10.70 5.42 12.43
C ARG A 676 -11.47 5.92 13.65
N ASP A 677 -10.81 6.05 14.81
CA ASP A 677 -11.43 6.55 16.04
C ASP A 677 -11.91 8.01 15.91
N THR A 678 -11.12 8.89 15.28
CA THR A 678 -11.52 10.30 15.05
C THR A 678 -12.70 10.45 14.09
N ILE A 679 -12.88 9.53 13.13
CA ILE A 679 -14.06 9.48 12.27
C ILE A 679 -15.29 8.98 13.04
N ASP A 680 -15.12 8.00 13.92
CA ASP A 680 -16.20 7.49 14.77
C ASP A 680 -16.56 8.44 15.92
N LEU A 681 -15.66 9.34 16.33
CA LEU A 681 -15.94 10.38 17.31
C LEU A 681 -17.07 11.31 16.85
N PHE A 682 -17.14 11.62 15.55
CA PHE A 682 -18.25 12.38 14.96
C PHE A 682 -19.60 11.66 15.16
N ASN A 683 -19.64 10.35 14.89
CA ASN A 683 -20.82 9.53 15.13
C ASN A 683 -21.12 9.35 16.64
N THR A 684 -20.09 9.35 17.48
CA THR A 684 -20.19 9.28 18.95
C THR A 684 -20.85 10.54 19.52
N ILE A 685 -20.71 11.70 18.87
CA ILE A 685 -21.38 12.95 19.23
C ILE A 685 -22.83 12.97 18.70
N ILE A 686 -23.06 12.55 17.46
CA ILE A 686 -24.40 12.64 16.83
C ILE A 686 -25.39 11.61 17.39
N LYS A 687 -24.96 10.38 17.70
CA LYS A 687 -25.86 9.33 18.21
C LYS A 687 -26.59 9.74 19.49
N PRO A 688 -25.92 10.23 20.56
CA PRO A 688 -26.58 10.84 21.72
C PRO A 688 -27.63 11.90 21.35
N LEU A 689 -27.30 12.81 20.43
CA LEU A 689 -28.19 13.90 20.02
C LEU A 689 -29.49 13.38 19.38
N VAL A 690 -29.38 12.39 18.49
CA VAL A 690 -30.52 11.77 17.78
C VAL A 690 -31.40 10.94 18.72
N TYR A 691 -30.82 10.24 19.69
CA TYR A 691 -31.60 9.54 20.72
C TYR A 691 -32.35 10.53 21.63
N LEU A 692 -31.61 11.53 22.13
CA LEU A 692 -32.08 12.47 23.14
C LEU A 692 -33.25 13.33 22.62
N SER A 693 -33.22 13.71 21.34
CA SER A 693 -34.27 14.53 20.71
C SER A 693 -35.65 13.87 20.76
N MET A 694 -35.73 12.56 20.52
CA MET A 694 -36.99 11.80 20.65
C MET A 694 -37.33 11.51 22.11
N PHE A 695 -36.33 11.10 22.90
CA PHE A 695 -36.56 10.73 24.30
C PHE A 695 -37.12 11.91 25.13
N TYR A 696 -36.58 13.12 24.94
CA TYR A 696 -37.09 14.32 25.62
C TYR A 696 -38.50 14.72 25.15
N PHE A 697 -38.81 14.56 23.86
CA PHE A 697 -40.09 14.93 23.30
C PHE A 697 -41.25 14.13 23.92
N PHE A 698 -41.07 12.82 24.12
CA PHE A 698 -42.12 11.95 24.69
C PHE A 698 -42.11 11.88 26.22
N ASN A 699 -40.94 11.90 26.86
CA ASN A 699 -40.80 11.65 28.30
C ASN A 699 -40.75 12.94 29.15
N ASN A 700 -40.37 14.08 28.54
CA ASN A 700 -40.15 15.37 29.20
C ASN A 700 -39.44 15.25 30.58
N PRO A 701 -38.26 14.63 30.64
CA PRO A 701 -37.58 14.37 31.90
C PRO A 701 -37.11 15.69 32.54
N ARG A 702 -37.21 15.81 33.87
CA ARG A 702 -36.96 17.09 34.55
C ARG A 702 -35.48 17.53 34.52
N SER A 703 -34.52 16.66 34.23
CA SER A 703 -33.09 17.00 34.06
C SER A 703 -32.82 17.91 32.84
N SER A 704 -31.72 18.68 32.85
CA SER A 704 -31.38 19.51 31.69
C SER A 704 -30.94 18.65 30.51
N VAL A 705 -31.26 19.09 29.29
CA VAL A 705 -30.85 18.42 28.04
C VAL A 705 -29.33 18.29 27.97
N ILE A 706 -28.60 19.30 28.45
CA ILE A 706 -27.12 19.35 28.43
C ILE A 706 -26.53 18.29 29.36
N ASP A 707 -27.04 18.14 30.59
CA ASP A 707 -26.54 17.15 31.54
C ASP A 707 -26.73 15.72 31.00
N ASN A 708 -27.93 15.40 30.51
CA ASN A 708 -28.20 14.08 29.92
C ASN A 708 -27.43 13.84 28.62
N PHE A 709 -27.17 14.87 27.82
CA PHE A 709 -26.31 14.76 26.65
C PHE A 709 -24.86 14.44 27.04
N ILE A 710 -24.31 15.09 28.08
CA ILE A 710 -22.95 14.81 28.57
C ILE A 710 -22.84 13.37 29.10
N VAL A 711 -23.83 12.89 29.86
CA VAL A 711 -23.85 11.50 30.36
C VAL A 711 -23.94 10.50 29.20
N LEU A 712 -24.84 10.71 28.22
CA LEU A 712 -24.94 9.87 27.02
C LEU A 712 -23.66 9.89 26.18
N LEU A 713 -23.01 11.05 26.02
CA LEU A 713 -21.76 11.18 25.27
C LEU A 713 -20.64 10.35 25.92
N CYS A 714 -20.50 10.43 27.25
CA CYS A 714 -19.53 9.62 27.99
C CYS A 714 -19.86 8.12 27.93
N LEU A 715 -21.15 7.76 28.02
CA LEU A 715 -21.62 6.39 27.86
C LEU A 715 -21.28 5.83 26.47
N VAL A 716 -21.66 6.52 25.39
CA VAL A 716 -21.39 6.07 24.01
C VAL A 716 -19.90 6.04 23.72
N TYR A 717 -19.11 6.99 24.25
CA TYR A 717 -17.64 6.94 24.16
C TYR A 717 -17.05 5.68 24.84
N CYS A 718 -17.51 5.32 26.05
CA CYS A 718 -17.08 4.09 26.73
C CYS A 718 -17.49 2.83 25.94
N VAL A 719 -18.76 2.77 25.54
CA VAL A 719 -19.41 1.67 24.82
C VAL A 719 -18.76 1.38 23.47
N THR A 720 -18.36 2.41 22.72
CA THR A 720 -17.64 2.28 21.44
C THR A 720 -16.22 1.72 21.62
N GLY A 721 -15.48 2.15 22.65
CA GLY A 721 -14.15 1.62 22.95
C GLY A 721 -14.18 0.11 23.27
N ILE A 722 -15.17 -0.33 24.06
CA ILE A 722 -15.39 -1.75 24.36
C ILE A 722 -15.76 -2.53 23.08
N ALA A 723 -16.59 -1.94 22.20
CA ALA A 723 -16.93 -2.56 20.92
C ALA A 723 -15.71 -2.78 20.02
N TYR A 724 -14.74 -1.87 20.01
CA TYR A 724 -13.50 -2.05 19.23
C TYR A 724 -12.68 -3.23 19.74
N ALA A 725 -12.51 -3.37 21.06
CA ALA A 725 -11.79 -4.49 21.64
C ALA A 725 -12.44 -5.84 21.28
N LEU A 726 -13.78 -5.94 21.38
CA LEU A 726 -14.54 -7.12 20.96
C LEU A 726 -14.44 -7.38 19.46
N ALA A 727 -14.58 -6.34 18.62
CA ALA A 727 -14.49 -6.44 17.17
C ALA A 727 -13.13 -6.96 16.70
N ILE A 728 -12.05 -6.54 17.36
CA ILE A 728 -10.68 -6.92 17.01
C ILE A 728 -10.36 -8.34 17.50
N TYR A 729 -10.69 -8.67 18.76
CA TYR A 729 -10.36 -9.96 19.37
C TYR A 729 -11.18 -11.14 18.82
N LEU A 730 -12.47 -10.93 18.54
CA LEU A 730 -13.39 -11.99 18.10
C LEU A 730 -13.65 -11.96 16.60
N ALA A 731 -14.16 -13.09 16.08
CA ALA A 731 -14.77 -13.15 14.74
C ALA A 731 -16.12 -12.39 14.73
N PRO A 732 -16.63 -11.92 13.57
CA PRO A 732 -17.79 -11.04 13.50
C PRO A 732 -19.06 -11.56 14.19
N GLY A 733 -19.40 -12.85 14.01
CA GLY A 733 -20.58 -13.45 14.64
C GLY A 733 -20.51 -13.48 16.18
N PRO A 734 -19.48 -14.09 16.79
CA PRO A 734 -19.28 -14.03 18.24
C PRO A 734 -19.16 -12.61 18.79
N ALA A 735 -18.53 -11.67 18.06
CA ALA A 735 -18.44 -10.28 18.47
C ALA A 735 -19.83 -9.60 18.58
N GLN A 736 -20.74 -9.89 17.64
CA GLN A 736 -22.13 -9.41 17.68
C GLN A 736 -22.88 -9.97 18.90
N LEU A 737 -22.80 -11.28 19.15
CA LEU A 737 -23.44 -11.91 20.32
C LEU A 737 -22.96 -11.29 21.65
N TRP A 738 -21.65 -11.16 21.82
CA TRP A 738 -21.07 -10.51 23.01
C TRP A 738 -21.44 -9.04 23.13
N SER A 739 -21.62 -8.33 22.01
CA SER A 739 -22.04 -6.92 22.04
C SER A 739 -23.47 -6.70 22.53
N VAL A 740 -24.35 -7.69 22.34
CA VAL A 740 -25.75 -7.71 22.80
C VAL A 740 -25.84 -8.18 24.25
N LEU A 741 -25.14 -9.26 24.60
CA LEU A 741 -25.22 -9.88 25.92
C LEU A 741 -24.52 -9.04 27.01
N LEU A 742 -23.37 -8.45 26.70
CA LEU A 742 -22.55 -7.74 27.69
C LEU A 742 -23.24 -6.49 28.31
N PRO A 743 -23.95 -5.60 27.56
CA PRO A 743 -24.77 -4.56 28.18
C PRO A 743 -25.79 -5.09 29.18
N VAL A 744 -26.57 -6.11 28.81
CA VAL A 744 -27.69 -6.64 29.61
C VAL A 744 -27.18 -7.25 30.90
N VAL A 745 -26.16 -8.11 30.82
CA VAL A 745 -25.55 -8.76 31.99
C VAL A 745 -24.90 -7.73 32.93
N LEU A 746 -24.17 -6.75 32.40
CA LEU A 746 -23.57 -5.70 33.24
C LEU A 746 -24.61 -4.76 33.86
N THR A 747 -25.78 -4.53 33.26
CA THR A 747 -26.87 -3.80 33.93
C THR A 747 -27.55 -4.61 35.02
N LEU A 748 -27.67 -5.93 34.86
CA LEU A 748 -28.24 -6.80 35.89
C LEU A 748 -27.30 -6.89 37.10
N ILE A 749 -25.99 -7.05 36.86
CA ILE A 749 -24.95 -7.00 37.89
C ILE A 749 -24.93 -5.64 38.61
N ALA A 750 -25.05 -4.53 37.87
CA ALA A 750 -25.04 -3.18 38.45
C ALA A 750 -26.20 -2.89 39.43
N ASN A 751 -27.31 -3.63 39.32
CA ASN A 751 -28.49 -3.49 40.19
C ASN A 751 -28.55 -4.52 41.33
N TYR A 752 -27.60 -5.48 41.38
CA TYR A 752 -27.63 -6.58 42.37
C TYR A 752 -26.64 -6.34 43.52
N ASN A 753 -27.16 -6.01 44.70
CA ASN A 753 -26.38 -5.46 45.83
C ASN A 753 -26.10 -6.43 47.00
N GLU A 754 -26.54 -7.70 46.95
CA GLU A 754 -26.48 -8.58 48.13
C GLU A 754 -25.07 -9.12 48.46
N ASN A 755 -24.22 -9.31 47.44
CA ASN A 755 -22.93 -10.00 47.60
C ASN A 755 -21.73 -9.03 47.50
N LYS A 756 -20.85 -9.02 48.52
CA LYS A 756 -19.60 -8.21 48.55
C LYS A 756 -18.64 -8.45 47.37
N PHE A 757 -18.71 -9.62 46.73
CA PHE A 757 -17.95 -9.92 45.51
C PHE A 757 -18.61 -9.28 44.27
N VAL A 758 -19.94 -9.40 44.15
CA VAL A 758 -20.70 -8.80 43.04
C VAL A 758 -20.67 -7.28 43.12
N SER A 759 -20.73 -6.70 44.32
CA SER A 759 -20.54 -5.25 44.55
C SER A 759 -19.20 -4.74 43.98
N ARG A 760 -18.09 -5.43 44.25
CA ARG A 760 -16.77 -5.09 43.67
C ARG A 760 -16.70 -5.22 42.14
N ILE A 761 -17.46 -6.15 41.56
CA ILE A 761 -17.58 -6.26 40.09
C ILE A 761 -18.47 -5.13 39.54
N ALA A 762 -19.57 -4.79 40.23
CA ALA A 762 -20.47 -3.71 39.87
C ALA A 762 -19.77 -2.34 39.87
N ASP A 763 -18.80 -2.12 40.76
CA ASP A 763 -17.94 -0.92 40.78
C ASP A 763 -17.03 -0.80 39.54
N LEU A 764 -16.72 -1.91 38.86
CA LEU A 764 -16.01 -1.91 37.57
C LEU A 764 -16.96 -1.79 36.36
N CYS A 765 -18.27 -1.91 36.57
CA CYS A 765 -19.27 -1.88 35.50
C CYS A 765 -19.59 -0.43 35.07
N TYR A 766 -19.28 -0.08 33.82
CA TYR A 766 -19.62 1.23 33.25
C TYR A 766 -21.14 1.54 33.32
N THR A 767 -21.98 0.51 33.35
CA THR A 767 -23.45 0.60 33.47
C THR A 767 -23.90 1.21 34.80
N LYS A 768 -23.20 0.90 35.92
CA LYS A 768 -23.49 1.46 37.25
C LYS A 768 -23.26 2.96 37.27
N TRP A 769 -22.06 3.38 36.86
CA TRP A 769 -21.66 4.80 36.83
C TRP A 769 -22.51 5.63 35.87
N ALA A 770 -22.95 5.06 34.73
CA ALA A 770 -23.87 5.73 33.83
C ALA A 770 -25.27 5.93 34.46
N LEU A 771 -25.81 4.90 35.12
CA LEU A 771 -27.11 4.98 35.80
C LEU A 771 -27.09 6.00 36.95
N GLU A 772 -26.06 5.94 37.81
CA GLU A 772 -25.83 6.91 38.88
C GLU A 772 -25.79 8.35 38.33
N ALA A 773 -25.04 8.59 37.25
CA ALA A 773 -24.94 9.91 36.65
C ALA A 773 -26.28 10.45 36.11
N PHE A 774 -27.12 9.60 35.51
CA PHE A 774 -28.48 9.98 35.09
C PHE A 774 -29.40 10.29 36.29
N VAL A 775 -29.39 9.45 37.34
CA VAL A 775 -30.22 9.64 38.52
C VAL A 775 -29.82 10.93 39.27
N ILE A 776 -28.52 11.17 39.45
CA ILE A 776 -28.02 12.41 40.07
C ILE A 776 -28.36 13.65 39.22
N ALA A 777 -28.24 13.59 37.89
CA ALA A 777 -28.59 14.69 37.00
C ALA A 777 -30.06 15.12 37.14
N ASN A 778 -30.97 14.15 37.35
CA ASN A 778 -32.35 14.45 37.69
C ASN A 778 -32.48 14.99 39.12
N ALA A 779 -31.93 14.28 40.10
CA ALA A 779 -32.06 14.62 41.53
C ALA A 779 -31.57 16.04 41.88
N LYS A 780 -30.52 16.55 41.22
CA LYS A 780 -29.99 17.90 41.43
C LYS A 780 -31.03 19.01 41.22
N ARG A 781 -31.96 18.86 40.26
CA ARG A 781 -32.98 19.89 39.96
C ARG A 781 -34.15 19.92 40.95
N TYR A 782 -34.31 18.89 41.79
CA TYR A 782 -35.35 18.81 42.83
C TYR A 782 -34.87 19.35 44.18
N SER A 783 -34.27 20.54 44.20
CA SER A 783 -33.70 21.11 45.44
C SER A 783 -34.72 21.55 46.49
N GLY A 784 -35.95 21.91 46.08
CA GLY A 784 -36.98 22.46 46.98
C GLY A 784 -38.10 21.48 47.37
N VAL A 785 -38.93 21.08 46.41
CA VAL A 785 -40.27 20.49 46.70
C VAL A 785 -40.24 19.00 47.09
N TRP A 786 -39.18 18.26 46.71
CA TRP A 786 -39.11 16.79 46.85
C TRP A 786 -37.94 16.32 47.72
N LEU A 787 -37.49 17.14 48.68
CA LEU A 787 -36.25 16.88 49.43
C LEU A 787 -36.25 15.53 50.18
N ILE A 788 -37.36 15.18 50.84
CA ILE A 788 -37.51 13.93 51.61
C ILE A 788 -37.45 12.72 50.67
N THR A 789 -38.25 12.72 49.59
CA THR A 789 -38.27 11.66 48.59
C THR A 789 -36.92 11.53 47.88
N ARG A 790 -36.23 12.66 47.62
CA ARG A 790 -34.87 12.69 47.06
C ARG A 790 -33.87 12.00 47.97
N CYS A 791 -33.82 12.38 49.25
CA CYS A 791 -32.94 11.76 50.22
C CYS A 791 -33.25 10.28 50.45
N GLY A 792 -34.54 9.89 50.51
CA GLY A 792 -34.95 8.49 50.63
C GLY A 792 -34.58 7.64 49.42
N SER A 793 -34.78 8.15 48.19
CA SER A 793 -34.43 7.43 46.96
C SER A 793 -32.91 7.30 46.77
N LEU A 794 -32.15 8.36 47.05
CA LEU A 794 -30.69 8.35 47.01
C LEU A 794 -30.10 7.42 48.09
N MET A 795 -30.64 7.43 49.31
CA MET A 795 -30.24 6.52 50.38
C MET A 795 -30.54 5.06 50.05
N LYS A 796 -31.69 4.77 49.41
CA LYS A 796 -32.06 3.42 48.96
C LYS A 796 -31.18 2.90 47.82
N THR A 797 -30.59 3.79 47.01
CA THR A 797 -29.72 3.46 45.88
C THR A 797 -28.22 3.56 46.18
N GLY A 798 -27.84 4.25 47.27
CA GLY A 798 -26.45 4.47 47.67
C GLY A 798 -25.71 5.51 46.81
N TYR A 799 -26.42 6.47 46.23
CA TYR A 799 -25.85 7.49 45.32
C TYR A 799 -25.69 8.86 45.99
N ASP A 800 -24.50 9.46 45.91
CA ASP A 800 -24.23 10.80 46.45
C ASP A 800 -24.25 11.87 45.36
N LEU A 801 -24.89 13.02 45.62
CA LEU A 801 -24.98 14.14 44.68
C LEU A 801 -23.61 14.69 44.22
N ASN A 802 -22.58 14.52 45.05
CA ASN A 802 -21.20 14.96 44.78
C ASN A 802 -20.48 14.04 43.78
N HIS A 803 -20.93 12.80 43.58
CA HIS A 803 -20.25 11.84 42.71
C HIS A 803 -20.48 12.07 41.21
N TRP A 804 -21.37 12.97 40.79
CA TRP A 804 -21.67 13.20 39.36
C TRP A 804 -20.43 13.38 38.46
N TYR A 805 -19.45 14.20 38.87
CA TYR A 805 -18.20 14.38 38.13
C TYR A 805 -17.32 13.13 38.16
N ARG A 806 -17.30 12.39 39.28
CA ARG A 806 -16.57 11.14 39.45
C ARG A 806 -17.09 10.06 38.50
N SER A 807 -18.41 9.91 38.40
CA SER A 807 -19.06 8.95 37.50
C SER A 807 -18.75 9.26 36.02
N LEU A 808 -18.76 10.54 35.62
CA LEU A 808 -18.35 10.98 34.27
C LEU A 808 -16.87 10.69 33.98
N ILE A 809 -15.97 11.03 34.91
CA ILE A 809 -14.52 10.77 34.76
C ILE A 809 -14.26 9.26 34.62
N PHE A 810 -14.94 8.42 35.42
CA PHE A 810 -14.79 6.97 35.34
C PHE A 810 -15.23 6.41 33.96
N LEU A 811 -16.33 6.91 33.40
CA LEU A 811 -16.78 6.53 32.05
C LEU A 811 -15.74 6.91 30.97
N ILE A 812 -15.17 8.11 31.05
CA ILE A 812 -14.14 8.58 30.10
C ILE A 812 -12.87 7.73 30.23
N ILE A 813 -12.37 7.49 31.44
CA ILE A 813 -11.20 6.63 31.69
C ILE A 813 -11.45 5.22 31.15
N THR A 814 -12.62 4.63 31.39
CA THR A 814 -12.97 3.30 30.87
C THR A 814 -13.00 3.29 29.33
N GLY A 815 -13.48 4.37 28.70
CA GLY A 815 -13.46 4.56 27.24
C GLY A 815 -12.07 4.77 26.64
N MET A 816 -11.13 5.35 27.39
CA MET A 816 -9.72 5.48 27.00
C MET A 816 -8.97 4.16 27.17
N VAL A 817 -9.10 3.50 28.34
CA VAL A 817 -8.46 2.21 28.63
C VAL A 817 -8.91 1.13 27.64
N SER A 818 -10.20 1.05 27.32
CA SER A 818 -10.71 0.11 26.31
C SER A 818 -10.18 0.39 24.89
N ARG A 819 -9.94 1.66 24.52
CA ARG A 819 -9.26 2.01 23.26
C ARG A 819 -7.79 1.64 23.26
N CYS A 820 -7.07 1.86 24.36
CA CYS A 820 -5.68 1.42 24.50
C CYS A 820 -5.57 -0.11 24.40
N ILE A 821 -6.48 -0.84 25.05
CA ILE A 821 -6.58 -2.31 24.91
C ILE A 821 -6.90 -2.69 23.46
N ALA A 822 -7.86 -2.03 22.81
CA ALA A 822 -8.20 -2.29 21.41
C ALA A 822 -6.99 -2.08 20.46
N TYR A 823 -6.22 -1.00 20.66
CA TYR A 823 -5.00 -0.75 19.89
C TYR A 823 -3.91 -1.80 20.16
N LEU A 824 -3.69 -2.19 21.42
CA LEU A 824 -2.77 -3.28 21.75
C LEU A 824 -3.23 -4.57 21.07
N LEU A 825 -4.49 -4.98 21.21
CA LEU A 825 -5.03 -6.17 20.54
C LEU A 825 -4.84 -6.12 19.02
N LEU A 826 -4.97 -4.94 18.39
CA LEU A 826 -4.77 -4.73 16.94
C LEU A 826 -3.31 -4.96 16.48
N VAL A 827 -2.34 -4.72 17.36
CA VAL A 827 -0.91 -4.94 17.10
C VAL A 827 -0.49 -6.37 17.49
N LEU A 828 -1.02 -6.88 18.60
CA LEU A 828 -0.69 -8.18 19.18
C LEU A 828 -1.30 -9.36 18.36
N PHE A 829 -2.59 -9.30 18.03
CA PHE A 829 -3.34 -10.45 17.49
C PHE A 829 -3.58 -10.34 15.98
N GLN A 830 -2.68 -10.94 15.19
CA GLN A 830 -2.89 -11.19 13.76
C GLN A 830 -3.54 -12.58 13.53
N LYS A 831 -4.71 -12.79 14.13
CA LYS A 831 -5.43 -14.08 14.17
C LYS A 831 -6.39 -14.22 12.98
N LYS A 832 -5.87 -14.76 11.86
CA LYS A 832 -6.60 -14.98 10.58
C LYS A 832 -8.00 -15.56 10.79
#